data_AF-A0A9W9WYU3-F1
#
_entry.id   AF-A0A9W9WYU3-F1
#
_cell.length_a   1.000
_cell.length_b   1.000
_cell.length_c   1.000
_cell.angle_alpha   90.00
_cell.angle_beta   90.00
_cell.angle_gamma   90.00
#
_symmetry.space_group_name_H-M   'P 1'
#
loop_
_entity.id
_entity.type
_entity.pdbx_description
1 polymer ?
#
loop_
_entity_poly.entity_id
_entity_poly.type
_entity_poly.pdbx_seq_one_letter_code
_entity_poly.pdbx_strand_id
1 'polypeptide(L)'
;MGKKTKKSAEHKDRVAAKQSKKTAQKEKRSKAKGKDADSDAEDADLDAILAQYAEEQAKFLKVTEVPSEPPVPRSSSTLLASPSNRNELLLFGGEYFDGTHATFFNNLFVYLIDRGEWREVTSPNSPLPRSGHAWCRGGNSGGIYMFGGEFSSPKQGTFYHYNDFWHLDTATREWTRLEVKGKGPPARSGHRMTYFKNYIILFGGFQDTSQQTKYLQDLWIYDCNQYTWHNPALTLASQKPDPRSSFSLLPHDTGAVLYGGYSRVKAAAGGGKQGKGGGPQKMALRPMVHQDTWFLRVTPPAAEAPSSTAPAVRWERRKKPANTPNPPRVGTTMAYHKGRGIMFGGVHDVELSEEGIESEFFDTLFAWTTDRNRFFPLSLRRPRAPGKKQQANQNAKSKNRGRADEEELLANLKALEAKVGIRDNEDDDMEISTPQPEEPVEPAQPSVVRFEMPHRRFNAQLAVQDDTLFIFGGTFEKGDREFTFDDMYSIDLVKLDGVKEVFYREPENWNLLKEAEDSDEDMDDEDDDEEMDEDDEAEAEAMSLDAPSPAPTDVPSVTKDMEQLEVEEPEEQNVNDTRPLPRPFESLREFFSRTSEEWQNIMMEIVKEREESGDKTVKELRKAAFSLAEEKWWDSREEIMALEDEQEAAGIGEVVSMSDRTENMGGAGRRR
;
A
#
# COMPACT_ATOMS: atom_id res chain seq x y z
N MET A 1 -27.05 21.30 46.15
CA MET A 1 -26.33 20.55 45.10
C MET A 1 -26.86 19.12 44.98
N GLY A 2 -28.00 18.88 44.32
CA GLY A 2 -28.57 17.51 44.24
C GLY A 2 -29.42 17.17 43.00
N LYS A 3 -29.68 18.13 42.10
CA LYS A 3 -30.50 17.88 40.89
C LYS A 3 -29.69 17.65 39.60
N LYS A 4 -28.40 18.01 39.55
CA LYS A 4 -27.55 17.83 38.35
C LYS A 4 -26.93 16.44 38.24
N THR A 5 -26.67 15.75 39.35
CA THR A 5 -26.06 14.41 39.35
C THR A 5 -27.05 13.30 39.01
N LYS A 6 -28.35 13.46 39.36
CA LYS A 6 -29.37 12.43 39.10
C LYS A 6 -29.72 12.26 37.62
N LYS A 7 -29.76 13.37 36.85
CA LYS A 7 -29.99 13.34 35.39
C LYS A 7 -28.84 12.72 34.58
N SER A 8 -27.60 12.78 35.09
CA SER A 8 -26.43 12.20 34.42
C SER A 8 -26.36 10.68 34.57
N ALA A 9 -26.76 10.15 35.73
CA ALA A 9 -26.84 8.71 35.95
C ALA A 9 -27.98 8.07 35.15
N GLU A 10 -29.19 8.67 35.18
CA GLU A 10 -30.34 8.19 34.40
C GLU A 10 -30.08 8.21 32.88
N HIS A 11 -29.27 9.16 32.38
CA HIS A 11 -28.86 9.18 30.98
C HIS A 11 -27.89 8.05 30.63
N LYS A 12 -26.94 7.74 31.52
CA LYS A 12 -25.93 6.70 31.31
C LYS A 12 -26.56 5.30 31.33
N ASP A 13 -27.50 5.06 32.24
CA ASP A 13 -28.23 3.79 32.33
C ASP A 13 -29.16 3.58 31.14
N ARG A 14 -29.76 4.65 30.62
CA ARG A 14 -30.60 4.61 29.41
C ARG A 14 -29.79 4.34 28.14
N VAL A 15 -28.55 4.79 28.07
CA VAL A 15 -27.62 4.51 26.96
C VAL A 15 -27.14 3.06 27.01
N ALA A 16 -26.78 2.57 28.20
CA ALA A 16 -26.38 1.17 28.39
C ALA A 16 -27.53 0.19 28.06
N ALA A 17 -28.77 0.52 28.44
CA ALA A 17 -29.95 -0.28 28.11
C ALA A 17 -30.33 -0.24 26.62
N LYS A 18 -30.05 0.86 25.91
CA LYS A 18 -30.23 0.94 24.44
C LYS A 18 -29.15 0.15 23.69
N GLN A 19 -27.91 0.14 24.20
CA GLN A 19 -26.81 -0.65 23.62
C GLN A 19 -27.04 -2.16 23.80
N SER A 20 -27.51 -2.60 24.98
CA SER A 20 -27.81 -4.02 25.22
C SER A 20 -29.03 -4.53 24.44
N LYS A 21 -30.03 -3.67 24.18
CA LYS A 21 -31.14 -4.01 23.26
C LYS A 21 -30.69 -4.08 21.80
N LYS A 22 -29.78 -3.21 21.35
CA LYS A 22 -29.25 -3.24 19.98
C LYS A 22 -28.36 -4.46 19.72
N THR A 23 -27.54 -4.88 20.68
CA THR A 23 -26.73 -6.11 20.55
C THR A 23 -27.60 -7.37 20.51
N ALA A 24 -28.64 -7.45 21.35
CA ALA A 24 -29.59 -8.57 21.32
C ALA A 24 -30.42 -8.66 20.02
N GLN A 25 -30.73 -7.51 19.39
CA GLN A 25 -31.39 -7.47 18.08
C GLN A 25 -30.44 -7.85 16.92
N LYS A 26 -29.15 -7.49 17.02
CA LYS A 26 -28.11 -7.85 16.04
C LYS A 26 -27.79 -9.35 16.06
N GLU A 27 -27.77 -9.98 17.24
CA GLU A 27 -27.62 -11.44 17.39
C GLU A 27 -28.84 -12.25 16.92
N LYS A 28 -30.05 -11.68 16.99
CA LYS A 28 -31.24 -12.31 16.39
C LYS A 28 -31.26 -12.22 14.86
N ARG A 29 -30.70 -11.15 14.28
CA ARG A 29 -30.54 -11.00 12.82
C ARG A 29 -29.46 -11.91 12.26
N SER A 30 -28.35 -12.13 12.98
CA SER A 30 -27.29 -13.05 12.54
C SER A 30 -27.72 -14.52 12.56
N LYS A 31 -28.63 -14.92 13.46
CA LYS A 31 -29.21 -16.28 13.47
C LYS A 31 -30.25 -16.55 12.38
N ALA A 32 -30.71 -15.52 11.66
CA ALA A 32 -31.71 -15.65 10.59
C ALA A 32 -31.11 -15.77 9.18
N LYS A 33 -29.80 -15.50 8.99
CA LYS A 33 -29.08 -15.79 7.75
C LYS A 33 -28.42 -17.16 7.85
N GLY A 34 -29.15 -18.19 7.46
CA GLY A 34 -28.62 -19.54 7.32
C GLY A 34 -28.11 -19.80 5.90
N LYS A 35 -26.82 -20.15 5.81
CA LYS A 35 -26.15 -20.98 4.79
C LYS A 35 -26.42 -20.67 3.31
N ASP A 36 -25.53 -19.88 2.71
CA ASP A 36 -24.91 -20.17 1.41
C ASP A 36 -23.45 -19.70 1.45
N ALA A 37 -22.52 -20.65 1.35
CA ALA A 37 -21.13 -20.50 1.78
C ALA A 37 -20.18 -19.92 0.71
N ASP A 38 -20.69 -19.27 -0.34
CA ASP A 38 -19.86 -18.84 -1.48
C ASP A 38 -20.03 -17.36 -1.88
N SER A 39 -21.10 -16.67 -1.44
CA SER A 39 -21.32 -15.23 -1.72
C SER A 39 -20.91 -14.29 -0.57
N ASP A 40 -20.48 -14.81 0.58
CA ASP A 40 -20.36 -14.04 1.84
C ASP A 40 -19.07 -13.19 1.95
N ALA A 41 -18.13 -13.29 1.01
CA ALA A 41 -16.84 -12.61 1.10
C ALA A 41 -16.78 -11.25 0.38
N GLU A 42 -17.80 -10.89 -0.42
CA GLU A 42 -17.85 -9.58 -1.09
C GLU A 42 -18.47 -8.48 -0.19
N ASP A 43 -19.24 -8.86 0.82
CA ASP A 43 -19.85 -7.98 1.83
C ASP A 43 -19.04 -7.95 3.14
N ALA A 44 -17.72 -8.11 3.05
CA ALA A 44 -16.85 -7.99 4.21
C ALA A 44 -16.89 -6.54 4.74
N ASP A 45 -17.55 -6.34 5.89
CA ASP A 45 -17.65 -5.06 6.59
C ASP A 45 -16.24 -4.60 6.99
N LEU A 46 -15.65 -3.69 6.20
CA LEU A 46 -14.30 -3.18 6.41
C LEU A 46 -14.14 -2.56 7.80
N ASP A 47 -15.17 -1.89 8.29
CA ASP A 47 -15.12 -1.25 9.60
C ASP A 47 -15.03 -2.30 10.70
N ALA A 48 -15.75 -3.42 10.56
CA ALA A 48 -15.65 -4.54 11.49
C ALA A 48 -14.26 -5.19 11.46
N ILE A 49 -13.66 -5.36 10.28
CA ILE A 49 -12.31 -5.92 10.12
C ILE A 49 -11.26 -4.99 10.75
N LEU A 50 -11.33 -3.69 10.45
CA LEU A 50 -10.41 -2.70 11.01
C LEU A 50 -10.57 -2.57 12.52
N ALA A 51 -11.80 -2.67 13.05
CA ALA A 51 -12.05 -2.72 14.48
C ALA A 51 -11.41 -3.95 15.14
N GLN A 52 -11.51 -5.13 14.51
CA GLN A 52 -10.82 -6.33 15.01
C GLN A 52 -9.30 -6.14 15.06
N TYR A 53 -8.70 -5.58 14.00
CA TYR A 53 -7.27 -5.26 14.00
C TYR A 53 -6.90 -4.27 15.11
N ALA A 54 -7.74 -3.26 15.36
CA ALA A 54 -7.53 -2.31 16.45
C ALA A 54 -7.60 -2.98 17.83
N GLU A 55 -8.54 -3.90 18.03
CA GLU A 55 -8.64 -4.68 19.28
C GLU A 55 -7.44 -5.61 19.47
N GLU A 56 -6.94 -6.24 18.40
CA GLU A 56 -5.73 -7.06 18.44
C GLU A 56 -4.49 -6.20 18.75
N GLN A 57 -4.39 -5.02 18.15
CA GLN A 57 -3.31 -4.08 18.42
C GLN A 57 -3.31 -3.60 19.87
N ALA A 58 -4.49 -3.34 20.44
CA ALA A 58 -4.65 -2.91 21.83
C ALA A 58 -4.21 -3.99 22.85
N LYS A 59 -4.04 -5.25 22.45
CA LYS A 59 -3.51 -6.31 23.31
C LYS A 59 -2.01 -6.13 23.59
N PHE A 60 -1.27 -5.40 22.73
CA PHE A 60 0.12 -5.07 22.99
C PHE A 60 0.20 -3.98 24.06
N LEU A 61 0.77 -4.31 25.22
CA LEU A 61 0.79 -3.40 26.39
C LEU A 61 2.06 -2.54 26.48
N LYS A 62 3.12 -2.92 25.76
CA LYS A 62 4.39 -2.19 25.72
C LYS A 62 5.10 -2.44 24.40
N VAL A 63 6.06 -1.57 24.08
CA VAL A 63 6.97 -1.82 22.97
C VAL A 63 7.85 -3.03 23.28
N THR A 64 7.94 -3.97 22.35
CA THR A 64 8.88 -5.10 22.41
C THR A 64 9.61 -5.22 21.09
N GLU A 65 10.89 -5.54 21.13
CA GLU A 65 11.70 -5.85 19.96
C GLU A 65 12.24 -7.27 20.13
N VAL A 66 11.85 -8.17 19.23
CA VAL A 66 12.23 -9.59 19.29
C VAL A 66 12.91 -10.00 17.97
N PRO A 67 13.94 -10.88 18.00
CA PRO A 67 14.45 -11.49 16.79
C PRO A 67 13.33 -12.14 15.99
N SER A 68 13.32 -11.93 14.68
CA SER A 68 12.30 -12.45 13.78
C SER A 68 12.94 -13.03 12.53
N GLU A 69 12.19 -13.89 11.85
CA GLU A 69 12.49 -14.26 10.47
C GLU A 69 12.39 -13.03 9.55
N PRO A 70 13.00 -13.08 8.35
CA PRO A 70 12.81 -12.08 7.32
C PRO A 70 11.32 -11.86 7.01
N PRO A 71 10.89 -10.61 6.75
CA PRO A 71 9.51 -10.30 6.44
C PRO A 71 8.99 -11.11 5.25
N VAL A 72 7.74 -11.57 5.32
CA VAL A 72 7.07 -12.24 4.19
C VAL A 72 6.94 -11.32 2.96
N PRO A 73 6.74 -11.89 1.75
CA PRO A 73 6.56 -11.14 0.51
C PRO A 73 5.56 -10.01 0.67
N ARG A 74 5.98 -8.80 0.27
CA ARG A 74 5.13 -7.62 0.36
C ARG A 74 5.48 -6.58 -0.68
N SER A 75 4.46 -6.07 -1.35
CA SER A 75 4.54 -4.91 -2.21
C SER A 75 4.03 -3.68 -1.45
N SER A 76 4.22 -2.49 -2.02
CA SER A 76 3.66 -1.23 -1.50
C SER A 76 3.97 -0.92 -0.01
N SER A 77 4.98 -1.57 0.55
CA SER A 77 5.56 -1.29 1.86
C SER A 77 6.54 -0.12 1.75
N THR A 78 7.02 0.35 2.89
CA THR A 78 8.00 1.43 2.92
C THR A 78 9.26 0.99 3.66
N LEU A 79 10.43 1.20 3.04
CA LEU A 79 11.76 0.97 3.63
C LEU A 79 12.46 2.32 3.86
N LEU A 80 13.10 2.51 5.00
CA LEU A 80 13.84 3.72 5.35
C LEU A 80 15.05 3.40 6.20
N ALA A 81 16.17 3.98 5.83
CA ALA A 81 17.36 4.05 6.66
C ALA A 81 17.07 4.86 7.94
N SER A 82 17.41 4.32 9.12
CA SER A 82 17.12 4.98 10.39
C SER A 82 17.85 6.33 10.49
N PRO A 83 17.16 7.42 10.86
CA PRO A 83 17.78 8.73 11.05
C PRO A 83 18.64 8.80 12.32
N SER A 84 18.40 7.93 13.31
CA SER A 84 19.07 7.95 14.62
C SER A 84 20.16 6.89 14.77
N ASN A 85 20.09 5.80 14.00
CA ASN A 85 21.05 4.72 14.07
C ASN A 85 21.52 4.30 12.67
N ARG A 86 22.84 4.37 12.42
CA ARG A 86 23.41 4.00 11.12
C ARG A 86 23.39 2.50 10.83
N ASN A 87 23.16 1.68 11.85
CA ASN A 87 23.12 0.23 11.75
C ASN A 87 21.70 -0.32 11.48
N GLU A 88 20.71 0.54 11.24
CA GLU A 88 19.31 0.12 11.20
C GLU A 88 18.60 0.55 9.92
N LEU A 89 17.87 -0.40 9.34
CA LEU A 89 16.83 -0.12 8.35
C LEU A 89 15.49 -0.46 8.96
N LEU A 90 14.48 0.34 8.63
CA LEU A 90 13.12 0.21 9.11
C LEU A 90 12.22 -0.14 7.93
N LEU A 91 11.40 -1.17 8.07
CA LEU A 91 10.40 -1.59 7.09
C LEU A 91 9.02 -1.61 7.75
N PHE A 92 8.03 -1.02 7.12
CA PHE A 92 6.67 -0.96 7.67
C PHE A 92 5.60 -1.20 6.61
N GLY A 93 4.57 -1.94 7.02
CA GLY A 93 3.33 -2.16 6.28
C GLY A 93 3.53 -2.91 4.97
N GLY A 94 2.69 -2.58 3.99
CA GLY A 94 2.62 -3.23 2.68
C GLY A 94 1.47 -4.21 2.58
N GLU A 95 1.39 -4.86 1.42
CA GLU A 95 0.37 -5.87 1.11
C GLU A 95 0.97 -7.07 0.38
N TYR A 96 0.28 -8.20 0.45
CA TYR A 96 0.56 -9.39 -0.33
C TYR A 96 -0.74 -9.86 -0.99
N PHE A 97 -0.66 -10.26 -2.25
CA PHE A 97 -1.79 -10.82 -2.98
C PHE A 97 -1.42 -12.21 -3.49
N ASP A 98 -2.15 -13.24 -3.06
CA ASP A 98 -1.87 -14.64 -3.41
C ASP A 98 -2.55 -15.11 -4.71
N GLY A 99 -3.20 -14.20 -5.45
CA GLY A 99 -4.04 -14.51 -6.59
C GLY A 99 -5.54 -14.46 -6.29
N THR A 100 -5.91 -14.63 -5.02
CA THR A 100 -7.29 -14.71 -4.53
C THR A 100 -7.61 -13.71 -3.41
N HIS A 101 -6.70 -13.54 -2.46
CA HIS A 101 -6.87 -12.71 -1.28
C HIS A 101 -5.68 -11.75 -1.10
N ALA A 102 -6.01 -10.52 -0.72
CA ALA A 102 -5.07 -9.51 -0.29
C ALA A 102 -4.92 -9.52 1.23
N THR A 103 -3.67 -9.59 1.69
CA THR A 103 -3.29 -9.46 3.10
C THR A 103 -2.53 -8.15 3.28
N PHE A 104 -2.96 -7.32 4.22
CA PHE A 104 -2.28 -6.07 4.56
C PHE A 104 -1.52 -6.21 5.87
N PHE A 105 -0.38 -5.55 5.98
CA PHE A 105 0.49 -5.65 7.14
C PHE A 105 0.55 -4.33 7.92
N ASN A 106 0.81 -4.43 9.23
CA ASN A 106 1.13 -3.28 10.10
C ASN A 106 2.38 -3.50 10.97
N ASN A 107 3.14 -4.55 10.69
CA ASN A 107 4.35 -4.86 11.45
C ASN A 107 5.45 -3.83 11.12
N LEU A 108 6.21 -3.44 12.15
CA LEU A 108 7.45 -2.69 12.01
C LEU A 108 8.62 -3.67 12.15
N PHE A 109 9.42 -3.80 11.10
CA PHE A 109 10.65 -4.57 11.14
C PHE A 109 11.88 -3.65 11.21
N VAL A 110 12.87 -4.08 11.98
CA VAL A 110 14.19 -3.47 12.09
C VAL A 110 15.21 -4.48 11.56
N TYR A 111 15.98 -4.09 10.55
CA TYR A 111 17.11 -4.86 10.08
C TYR A 111 18.42 -4.28 10.62
N LEU A 112 19.18 -5.10 11.35
CA LEU A 112 20.48 -4.75 11.91
C LEU A 112 21.59 -5.07 10.89
N ILE A 113 22.17 -4.03 10.28
CA ILE A 113 23.08 -4.16 9.13
C ILE A 113 24.35 -4.95 9.47
N ASP A 114 24.95 -4.68 10.64
CA ASP A 114 26.21 -5.27 11.10
C ASP A 114 26.04 -6.75 11.46
N ARG A 115 24.84 -7.16 11.89
CA ARG A 115 24.54 -8.53 12.32
C ARG A 115 23.87 -9.36 11.23
N GLY A 116 23.21 -8.72 10.26
CA GLY A 116 22.38 -9.40 9.28
C GLY A 116 21.12 -10.01 9.88
N GLU A 117 20.56 -9.39 10.93
CA GLU A 117 19.45 -9.93 11.72
C GLU A 117 18.20 -9.06 11.54
N TRP A 118 17.04 -9.69 11.38
CA TRP A 118 15.75 -9.03 11.43
C TRP A 118 15.15 -9.10 12.82
N ARG A 119 14.47 -8.03 13.20
CA ARG A 119 13.72 -7.93 14.44
C ARG A 119 12.34 -7.36 14.18
N GLU A 120 11.34 -7.95 14.81
CA GLU A 120 9.99 -7.43 14.77
C GLU A 120 9.74 -6.58 16.01
N VAL A 121 9.20 -5.38 15.77
CA VAL A 121 8.78 -4.46 16.81
C VAL A 121 7.27 -4.50 16.93
N THR A 122 6.78 -4.82 18.12
CA THR A 122 5.37 -4.61 18.49
C THR A 122 5.24 -3.34 19.30
N SER A 123 4.12 -2.62 19.14
CA SER A 123 3.87 -1.36 19.82
C SER A 123 2.38 -1.23 20.16
N PRO A 124 1.99 -0.72 21.34
CA PRO A 124 0.57 -0.55 21.70
C PRO A 124 -0.20 0.34 20.72
N ASN A 125 0.47 1.33 20.14
CA ASN A 125 -0.14 2.37 19.31
C ASN A 125 0.33 2.29 17.85
N SER A 126 0.60 1.10 17.33
CA SER A 126 1.00 0.94 15.93
C SER A 126 -0.14 1.37 14.98
N PRO A 127 0.16 2.02 13.84
CA PRO A 127 -0.83 2.27 12.80
C PRO A 127 -1.48 0.96 12.33
N LEU A 128 -2.76 1.02 11.91
CA LEU A 128 -3.47 -0.15 11.37
C LEU A 128 -2.89 -0.66 10.04
N PRO A 129 -3.19 -1.91 9.64
CA PRO A 129 -2.68 -2.51 8.40
C PRO A 129 -2.93 -1.64 7.17
N ARG A 130 -1.88 -1.42 6.38
CA ARG A 130 -1.95 -0.49 5.26
C ARG A 130 -0.85 -0.73 4.22
N SER A 131 -1.16 -0.38 2.99
CA SER A 131 -0.21 -0.29 1.88
C SER A 131 -0.29 1.09 1.23
N GLY A 132 0.71 1.44 0.41
CA GLY A 132 0.68 2.69 -0.38
C GLY A 132 0.77 3.98 0.45
N HIS A 133 1.02 3.87 1.76
CA HIS A 133 1.35 5.00 2.63
C HIS A 133 2.69 5.61 2.24
N ALA A 134 2.92 6.84 2.67
CA ALA A 134 4.23 7.48 2.53
C ALA A 134 4.80 7.77 3.91
N TRP A 135 6.11 7.61 4.04
CA TRP A 135 6.85 8.08 5.20
C TRP A 135 8.13 8.81 4.80
N CYS A 136 8.65 9.63 5.71
CA CYS A 136 9.95 10.27 5.53
C CYS A 136 10.58 10.63 6.89
N ARG A 137 11.89 10.92 6.87
CA ARG A 137 12.61 11.43 8.05
C ARG A 137 12.07 12.81 8.44
N GLY A 138 12.08 13.15 9.73
CA GLY A 138 11.66 14.47 10.24
C GLY A 138 12.61 15.64 9.95
N GLY A 139 13.75 15.40 9.30
CA GLY A 139 14.78 16.41 9.16
C GLY A 139 15.28 16.90 10.52
N ASN A 140 15.09 18.19 10.81
CA ASN A 140 15.53 18.79 12.07
C ASN A 140 14.66 18.39 13.27
N SER A 141 13.42 17.93 13.07
CA SER A 141 12.56 17.49 14.17
C SER A 141 12.89 16.09 14.68
N GLY A 142 13.68 15.32 13.94
CA GLY A 142 13.99 13.93 14.26
C GLY A 142 12.83 12.96 13.96
N GLY A 143 13.07 11.68 14.20
CA GLY A 143 12.07 10.62 14.00
C GLY A 143 11.65 10.43 12.54
N ILE A 144 10.55 9.71 12.37
CA ILE A 144 9.93 9.39 11.07
C ILE A 144 8.47 9.79 11.11
N TYR A 145 7.99 10.40 10.04
CA TYR A 145 6.59 10.79 9.88
C TYR A 145 5.95 9.96 8.78
N MET A 146 4.74 9.48 9.00
CA MET A 146 3.97 8.67 8.07
C MET A 146 2.56 9.22 7.91
N PHE A 147 2.03 9.22 6.69
CA PHE A 147 0.66 9.66 6.41
C PHE A 147 -0.05 8.66 5.49
N GLY A 148 -1.35 8.49 5.73
CA GLY A 148 -2.28 7.84 4.82
C GLY A 148 -1.96 6.39 4.50
N GLY A 149 -2.22 6.01 3.24
CA GLY A 149 -2.23 4.63 2.76
C GLY A 149 -3.66 4.15 2.50
N GLU A 150 -3.80 2.90 2.07
CA GLU A 150 -5.09 2.23 1.91
C GLU A 150 -5.10 0.84 2.57
N PHE A 151 -6.31 0.36 2.82
CA PHE A 151 -6.63 -0.99 3.19
C PHE A 151 -7.75 -1.46 2.26
N SER A 152 -7.80 -2.74 1.90
CA SER A 152 -8.91 -3.28 1.13
C SER A 152 -9.50 -4.51 1.78
N SER A 153 -10.71 -4.87 1.35
CA SER A 153 -11.25 -6.19 1.68
C SER A 153 -10.35 -7.28 1.10
N PRO A 154 -10.37 -8.51 1.64
CA PRO A 154 -9.53 -9.60 1.13
C PRO A 154 -9.66 -9.81 -0.38
N LYS A 155 -10.86 -9.70 -0.94
CA LYS A 155 -11.09 -9.83 -2.39
C LYS A 155 -10.83 -8.54 -3.20
N GLN A 156 -10.29 -7.49 -2.58
CA GLN A 156 -10.03 -6.17 -3.17
C GLN A 156 -11.26 -5.50 -3.82
N GLY A 157 -12.46 -5.80 -3.32
CA GLY A 157 -13.71 -5.21 -3.81
C GLY A 157 -13.97 -3.80 -3.29
N THR A 158 -13.57 -3.52 -2.05
CA THR A 158 -13.77 -2.24 -1.40
C THR A 158 -12.45 -1.74 -0.83
N PHE A 159 -12.17 -0.44 -1.04
CA PHE A 159 -10.98 0.24 -0.54
C PHE A 159 -11.35 1.25 0.53
N TYR A 160 -10.51 1.32 1.56
CA TYR A 160 -10.54 2.31 2.62
C TYR A 160 -9.24 3.10 2.57
N HIS A 161 -9.32 4.43 2.47
CA HIS A 161 -8.14 5.30 2.43
C HIS A 161 -7.93 5.98 3.78
N TYR A 162 -6.73 5.89 4.34
CA TYR A 162 -6.38 6.55 5.59
C TYR A 162 -6.06 8.04 5.37
N ASN A 163 -6.42 8.88 6.35
CA ASN A 163 -6.03 10.29 6.46
C ASN A 163 -5.27 10.60 7.77
N ASP A 164 -4.88 9.57 8.51
CA ASP A 164 -4.19 9.70 9.78
C ASP A 164 -2.70 10.06 9.57
N PHE A 165 -2.13 10.71 10.58
CA PHE A 165 -0.75 11.17 10.57
C PHE A 165 -0.03 10.65 11.79
N TRP A 166 1.14 10.06 11.59
CA TRP A 166 1.87 9.33 12.61
C TRP A 166 3.31 9.81 12.71
N HIS A 167 3.84 9.79 13.92
CA HIS A 167 5.25 9.96 14.22
C HIS A 167 5.79 8.70 14.90
N LEU A 168 6.90 8.18 14.38
CA LEU A 168 7.67 7.09 14.99
C LEU A 168 8.93 7.68 15.62
N ASP A 169 9.04 7.59 16.94
CA ASP A 169 10.31 7.80 17.62
C ASP A 169 11.19 6.57 17.38
N THR A 170 12.24 6.76 16.59
CA THR A 170 13.14 5.67 16.22
C THR A 170 14.00 5.15 17.36
N ALA A 171 14.18 5.91 18.45
CA ALA A 171 14.96 5.45 19.60
C ALA A 171 14.11 4.58 20.54
N THR A 172 12.86 4.94 20.78
CA THR A 172 11.95 4.19 21.66
C THR A 172 11.08 3.18 20.91
N ARG A 173 11.03 3.27 19.58
CA ARG A 173 10.10 2.57 18.67
C ARG A 173 8.62 2.84 18.97
N GLU A 174 8.33 3.96 19.61
CA GLU A 174 6.98 4.34 19.95
C GLU A 174 6.32 5.09 18.78
N TRP A 175 5.13 4.61 18.42
CA TRP A 175 4.24 5.30 17.50
C TRP A 175 3.35 6.28 18.26
N THR A 176 3.23 7.48 17.72
CA THR A 176 2.33 8.53 18.20
C THR A 176 1.45 8.99 17.05
N ARG A 177 0.13 8.84 17.18
CA ARG A 177 -0.81 9.48 16.27
C ARG A 177 -0.80 10.98 16.54
N LEU A 178 -0.47 11.77 15.53
CA LEU A 178 -0.44 13.22 15.63
C LEU A 178 -1.82 13.79 15.35
N GLU A 179 -2.39 14.46 16.35
CA GLU A 179 -3.64 15.20 16.17
C GLU A 179 -3.42 16.40 15.24
N VAL A 180 -4.30 16.53 14.25
CA VAL A 180 -4.23 17.63 13.29
C VAL A 180 -4.99 18.83 13.83
N LYS A 181 -4.29 19.94 14.07
CA LYS A 181 -4.94 21.22 14.36
C LYS A 181 -5.47 21.84 13.07
N GLY A 182 -6.79 22.02 12.99
CA GLY A 182 -7.44 22.61 11.82
C GLY A 182 -7.56 21.61 10.66
N LYS A 183 -7.44 22.10 9.43
CA LYS A 183 -7.65 21.26 8.23
C LYS A 183 -6.38 20.48 7.87
N GLY A 184 -6.49 19.17 7.77
CA GLY A 184 -5.43 18.28 7.29
C GLY A 184 -5.58 17.87 5.82
N PRO A 185 -4.59 17.14 5.27
CA PRO A 185 -4.71 16.52 3.97
C PRO A 185 -5.86 15.50 3.97
N PRO A 186 -6.67 15.41 2.89
CA PRO A 186 -7.64 14.33 2.76
C PRO A 186 -6.97 12.95 2.64
N ALA A 187 -7.77 11.92 2.93
CA ALA A 187 -7.39 10.51 2.83
C ALA A 187 -6.84 10.16 1.44
N ARG A 188 -5.78 9.37 1.36
CA ARG A 188 -5.11 9.06 0.08
C ARG A 188 -4.12 7.89 0.17
N SER A 189 -3.87 7.27 -0.97
CA SER A 189 -2.78 6.30 -1.21
C SER A 189 -1.86 6.77 -2.36
N GLY A 190 -0.70 6.14 -2.52
CA GLY A 190 0.23 6.34 -3.65
C GLY A 190 0.87 7.73 -3.73
N HIS A 191 0.75 8.53 -2.67
CA HIS A 191 1.36 9.85 -2.53
C HIS A 191 2.83 9.73 -2.12
N ARG A 192 3.54 10.87 -2.05
CA ARG A 192 4.91 10.90 -1.55
C ARG A 192 5.11 12.00 -0.53
N MET A 193 5.98 11.69 0.42
CA MET A 193 6.42 12.59 1.47
C MET A 193 7.93 12.78 1.42
N THR A 194 8.37 13.99 1.74
CA THR A 194 9.78 14.29 2.01
C THR A 194 9.86 15.38 3.08
N TYR A 195 11.06 15.69 3.55
CA TYR A 195 11.27 16.76 4.51
C TYR A 195 12.07 17.92 3.90
N PHE A 196 11.92 19.09 4.52
CA PHE A 196 12.78 20.24 4.35
C PHE A 196 12.92 20.96 5.70
N LYS A 197 14.12 20.96 6.29
CA LYS A 197 14.34 21.48 7.65
C LYS A 197 13.40 20.81 8.66
N ASN A 198 12.53 21.57 9.32
CA ASN A 198 11.49 21.11 10.26
C ASN A 198 10.11 20.94 9.61
N TYR A 199 10.04 20.93 8.27
CA TYR A 199 8.79 20.81 7.54
C TYR A 199 8.67 19.44 6.89
N ILE A 200 7.50 18.82 6.99
CA ILE A 200 7.13 17.66 6.18
C ILE A 200 6.33 18.13 4.98
N ILE A 201 6.73 17.70 3.79
CA ILE A 201 6.10 18.04 2.52
C ILE A 201 5.36 16.80 2.03
N LEU A 202 4.08 16.94 1.75
CA LEU A 202 3.23 15.91 1.16
C LEU A 202 2.65 16.43 -0.15
N PHE A 203 2.71 15.61 -1.21
CA PHE A 203 2.15 15.95 -2.50
C PHE A 203 1.44 14.76 -3.15
N GLY A 204 0.39 15.05 -3.92
CA GLY A 204 -0.23 14.11 -4.85
C GLY A 204 -0.87 12.88 -4.19
N GLY A 205 -0.83 11.76 -4.92
CA GLY A 205 -1.50 10.51 -4.58
C GLY A 205 -2.80 10.31 -5.34
N PHE A 206 -3.61 9.37 -4.89
CA PHE A 206 -4.95 9.14 -5.40
C PHE A 206 -5.92 8.77 -4.27
N GLN A 207 -7.19 8.93 -4.59
CA GLN A 207 -8.32 8.34 -3.88
C GLN A 207 -9.01 7.40 -4.84
N ASP A 208 -9.35 6.21 -4.37
CA ASP A 208 -10.18 5.29 -5.15
C ASP A 208 -11.50 5.14 -4.45
N THR A 209 -12.54 5.63 -5.12
CA THR A 209 -13.89 5.20 -4.86
C THR A 209 -14.15 4.09 -5.86
N SER A 210 -14.73 2.95 -5.49
CA SER A 210 -14.88 1.76 -6.35
C SER A 210 -15.48 2.02 -7.76
N GLN A 211 -16.01 3.22 -8.00
CA GLN A 211 -16.49 3.77 -9.26
C GLN A 211 -15.41 4.55 -10.07
N GLN A 212 -14.51 5.30 -9.43
CA GLN A 212 -13.48 6.10 -10.09
C GLN A 212 -12.23 6.32 -9.22
N THR A 213 -11.04 6.08 -9.82
CA THR A 213 -9.78 6.58 -9.28
C THR A 213 -9.59 8.07 -9.58
N LYS A 214 -9.43 8.88 -8.53
CA LYS A 214 -9.14 10.32 -8.60
C LYS A 214 -7.71 10.60 -8.16
N TYR A 215 -6.87 11.02 -9.11
CA TYR A 215 -5.52 11.50 -8.82
C TYR A 215 -5.54 12.90 -8.19
N LEU A 216 -4.64 13.12 -7.25
CA LEU A 216 -4.50 14.36 -6.48
C LEU A 216 -3.26 15.14 -6.93
N GLN A 217 -3.29 16.46 -6.72
CA GLN A 217 -2.22 17.42 -7.04
C GLN A 217 -2.09 18.52 -5.97
N ASP A 218 -2.69 18.30 -4.80
CA ASP A 218 -2.62 19.22 -3.68
C ASP A 218 -1.27 19.08 -2.97
N LEU A 219 -0.82 20.21 -2.40
CA LEU A 219 0.44 20.32 -1.65
C LEU A 219 0.11 20.64 -0.20
N TRP A 220 0.68 19.87 0.71
CA TRP A 220 0.55 20.07 2.14
C TRP A 220 1.93 20.19 2.78
N ILE A 221 2.06 21.11 3.71
CA ILE A 221 3.27 21.32 4.49
C ILE A 221 2.93 21.27 5.97
N TYR A 222 3.47 20.30 6.69
CA TYR A 222 3.37 20.22 8.13
C TYR A 222 4.54 20.95 8.77
N ASP A 223 4.26 21.89 9.68
CA ASP A 223 5.29 22.49 10.53
C ASP A 223 5.45 21.65 11.81
N CYS A 224 6.57 20.95 11.95
CA CYS A 224 6.85 20.10 13.11
C CYS A 224 7.03 20.88 14.43
N ASN A 225 7.26 22.20 14.38
CA ASN A 225 7.39 23.03 15.58
C ASN A 225 6.03 23.55 16.05
N GLN A 226 5.14 23.86 15.10
CA GLN A 226 3.80 24.38 15.39
C GLN A 226 2.73 23.30 15.44
N TYR A 227 3.08 22.07 15.05
CA TYR A 227 2.19 20.93 14.97
C TYR A 227 0.93 21.22 14.15
N THR A 228 1.12 21.89 13.00
CA THR A 228 0.02 22.39 12.16
C THR A 228 0.28 22.07 10.70
N TRP A 229 -0.77 21.62 10.00
CA TRP A 229 -0.75 21.48 8.55
C TRP A 229 -1.10 22.81 7.88
N HIS A 230 -0.35 23.14 6.84
CA HIS A 230 -0.62 24.23 5.93
C HIS A 230 -0.95 23.67 4.56
N ASN A 231 -1.96 24.26 3.91
CA ASN A 231 -2.20 24.12 2.48
C ASN A 231 -1.84 25.46 1.82
N PRO A 232 -0.57 25.67 1.40
CA PRO A 232 -0.16 26.96 0.89
C PRO A 232 -0.92 27.31 -0.38
N ALA A 233 -1.55 28.50 -0.40
CA ALA A 233 -2.25 28.98 -1.58
C ALA A 233 -1.27 29.28 -2.71
N LEU A 234 -1.40 28.53 -3.80
CA LEU A 234 -0.68 28.80 -5.05
C LEU A 234 -1.43 29.87 -5.84
N THR A 235 -0.71 30.83 -6.43
CA THR A 235 -1.33 31.86 -7.28
C THR A 235 -1.93 31.20 -8.53
N LEU A 236 -3.04 31.74 -9.05
CA LEU A 236 -3.71 31.16 -10.24
C LEU A 236 -2.80 31.09 -11.47
N ALA A 237 -1.80 31.97 -11.56
CA ALA A 237 -0.81 31.99 -12.64
C ALA A 237 0.39 31.06 -12.40
N SER A 238 0.51 30.43 -11.22
CA SER A 238 1.64 29.55 -10.93
C SER A 238 1.49 28.21 -11.63
N GLN A 239 2.55 27.78 -12.31
CA GLN A 239 2.63 26.42 -12.84
C GLN A 239 2.77 25.43 -11.68
N LYS A 240 2.17 24.25 -11.81
CA LYS A 240 2.29 23.14 -10.85
C LYS A 240 2.24 21.80 -11.58
N PRO A 241 2.74 20.71 -10.96
CA PRO A 241 2.61 19.38 -11.53
C PRO A 241 1.15 18.95 -11.65
N ASP A 242 0.82 18.24 -12.72
CA ASP A 242 -0.48 17.58 -12.90
C ASP A 242 -0.74 16.51 -11.84
N PRO A 243 -2.01 16.09 -11.63
CA PRO A 243 -2.35 15.05 -10.67
C PRO A 243 -1.66 13.74 -10.98
N ARG A 244 -1.08 13.10 -9.96
CA ARG A 244 -0.23 11.92 -10.13
C ARG A 244 0.00 11.16 -8.83
N SER A 245 0.31 9.88 -8.97
CA SER A 245 0.83 8.98 -7.93
C SER A 245 2.16 8.36 -8.39
N SER A 246 2.76 7.52 -7.54
CA SER A 246 3.91 6.66 -7.90
C SER A 246 5.11 7.41 -8.51
N PHE A 247 5.26 8.70 -8.17
CA PHE A 247 6.40 9.53 -8.55
C PHE A 247 7.51 9.45 -7.50
N SER A 248 8.65 10.07 -7.80
CA SER A 248 9.74 10.28 -6.85
C SER A 248 9.72 11.71 -6.34
N LEU A 249 9.77 11.89 -5.01
CA LEU A 249 9.88 13.18 -4.32
C LEU A 249 11.06 13.14 -3.37
N LEU A 250 12.12 13.90 -3.67
CA LEU A 250 13.37 13.87 -2.91
C LEU A 250 13.63 15.20 -2.19
N PRO A 251 14.28 15.17 -1.01
CA PRO A 251 14.63 16.37 -0.28
C PRO A 251 15.68 17.19 -1.04
N HIS A 252 15.60 18.51 -0.86
CA HIS A 252 16.57 19.46 -1.40
C HIS A 252 16.83 20.58 -0.38
N ASP A 253 18.02 21.20 -0.45
CA ASP A 253 18.49 22.24 0.48
C ASP A 253 17.59 23.49 0.59
N THR A 254 16.61 23.65 -0.30
CA THR A 254 15.65 24.76 -0.28
C THR A 254 14.21 24.31 -0.57
N GLY A 255 13.90 23.02 -0.34
CA GLY A 255 12.57 22.44 -0.57
C GLY A 255 12.64 20.99 -1.05
N ALA A 256 12.10 20.70 -2.24
CA ALA A 256 12.04 19.33 -2.77
C ALA A 256 12.14 19.28 -4.30
N VAL A 257 12.51 18.12 -4.84
CA VAL A 257 12.46 17.83 -6.29
C VAL A 257 11.53 16.66 -6.58
N LEU A 258 10.73 16.80 -7.63
CA LEU A 258 9.81 15.78 -8.11
C LEU A 258 10.25 15.29 -9.50
N TYR A 259 10.20 13.98 -9.72
CA TYR A 259 10.39 13.36 -11.03
C TYR A 259 9.32 12.31 -11.30
N GLY A 260 8.73 12.40 -12.49
CA GLY A 260 7.87 11.38 -13.07
C GLY A 260 6.53 11.20 -12.37
N GLY A 261 6.03 9.96 -12.39
CA GLY A 261 4.75 9.55 -11.83
C GLY A 261 3.81 8.93 -12.84
N TYR A 262 2.66 8.48 -12.34
CA TYR A 262 1.60 7.88 -13.13
C TYR A 262 0.27 8.59 -12.86
N SER A 263 -0.58 8.65 -13.87
CA SER A 263 -1.98 9.05 -13.74
C SER A 263 -2.81 8.45 -14.87
N ARG A 264 -4.14 8.52 -14.73
CA ARG A 264 -5.05 8.28 -15.85
C ARG A 264 -5.73 9.58 -16.25
N VAL A 265 -5.64 9.93 -17.53
CA VAL A 265 -6.18 11.19 -18.06
C VAL A 265 -7.29 10.91 -19.06
N LYS A 266 -8.35 11.72 -19.04
CA LYS A 266 -9.43 11.63 -20.03
C LYS A 266 -8.89 12.13 -21.38
N ALA A 267 -8.85 11.26 -22.36
CA ALA A 267 -8.46 11.57 -23.72
C ALA A 267 -9.56 11.12 -24.69
N ALA A 268 -9.67 11.81 -25.82
CA ALA A 268 -10.63 11.42 -26.84
C ALA A 268 -10.20 10.08 -27.46
N ALA A 269 -11.11 9.11 -27.52
CA ALA A 269 -10.87 7.87 -28.25
C ALA A 269 -10.74 8.18 -29.75
N GLY A 270 -9.60 7.82 -30.35
CA GLY A 270 -9.36 7.96 -31.80
C GLY A 270 -8.15 8.84 -32.15
N GLY A 271 -6.94 8.25 -32.06
CA GLY A 271 -5.71 8.81 -32.63
C GLY A 271 -5.34 8.23 -34.01
N GLY A 272 -6.15 7.32 -34.55
CA GLY A 272 -6.00 6.77 -35.89
C GLY A 272 -6.88 7.55 -36.88
N LYS A 273 -6.26 8.08 -37.95
CA LYS A 273 -6.83 8.73 -39.15
C LYS A 273 -8.32 9.11 -39.08
N GLN A 274 -8.59 10.42 -39.13
CA GLN A 274 -9.89 11.03 -39.35
C GLN A 274 -10.64 10.37 -40.52
N GLY A 275 -11.53 9.43 -40.22
CA GLY A 275 -12.71 9.16 -41.02
C GLY A 275 -13.67 10.34 -40.85
N LYS A 276 -14.08 10.96 -41.96
CA LYS A 276 -15.13 11.98 -41.99
C LYS A 276 -16.46 11.37 -41.52
N GLY A 277 -16.73 11.42 -40.21
CA GLY A 277 -18.00 11.03 -39.62
C GLY A 277 -18.12 11.64 -38.23
N GLY A 278 -18.90 12.72 -38.10
CA GLY A 278 -19.12 13.42 -36.84
C GLY A 278 -20.01 12.63 -35.88
N GLY A 279 -19.49 11.54 -35.30
CA GLY A 279 -20.07 10.88 -34.14
C GLY A 279 -19.52 11.47 -32.84
N PRO A 280 -20.28 11.41 -31.72
CA PRO A 280 -19.78 11.86 -30.42
C PRO A 280 -18.54 11.05 -30.01
N GLN A 281 -17.40 11.74 -29.83
CA GLN A 281 -16.16 11.13 -29.36
C GLN A 281 -16.36 10.57 -27.95
N LYS A 282 -16.27 9.24 -27.80
CA LYS A 282 -16.19 8.61 -26.48
C LYS A 282 -14.90 9.07 -25.79
N MET A 283 -15.02 9.65 -24.60
CA MET A 283 -13.88 10.03 -23.77
C MET A 283 -13.45 8.81 -22.95
N ALA A 284 -12.26 8.30 -23.19
CA ALA A 284 -11.69 7.16 -22.47
C ALA A 284 -10.58 7.64 -21.52
N LEU A 285 -10.40 6.93 -20.40
CA LEU A 285 -9.25 7.14 -19.52
C LEU A 285 -8.04 6.43 -20.12
N ARG A 286 -6.98 7.19 -20.44
CA ARG A 286 -5.72 6.63 -20.93
C ARG A 286 -4.64 6.72 -19.86
N PRO A 287 -3.75 5.71 -19.76
CA PRO A 287 -2.58 5.80 -18.90
C PRO A 287 -1.68 6.96 -19.34
N MET A 288 -1.09 7.65 -18.37
CA MET A 288 -0.16 8.75 -18.59
C MET A 288 1.06 8.54 -17.70
N VAL A 289 2.19 8.22 -18.33
CA VAL A 289 3.51 8.14 -17.69
C VAL A 289 4.15 9.53 -17.73
N HIS A 290 4.26 10.15 -16.57
CA HIS A 290 4.92 11.44 -16.43
C HIS A 290 6.44 11.27 -16.50
N GLN A 291 7.12 12.14 -17.25
CA GLN A 291 8.59 12.21 -17.35
C GLN A 291 9.15 13.61 -17.01
N ASP A 292 8.27 14.51 -16.61
CA ASP A 292 8.61 15.87 -16.26
C ASP A 292 9.29 15.94 -14.89
N THR A 293 9.92 17.08 -14.65
CA THR A 293 10.67 17.34 -13.43
C THR A 293 10.27 18.69 -12.88
N TRP A 294 10.03 18.73 -11.58
CA TRP A 294 9.62 19.94 -10.88
C TRP A 294 10.52 20.20 -9.69
N PHE A 295 10.70 21.47 -9.38
CA PHE A 295 11.35 21.94 -8.18
C PHE A 295 10.34 22.67 -7.32
N LEU A 296 10.16 22.23 -6.08
CA LEU A 296 9.39 22.94 -5.07
C LEU A 296 10.36 23.76 -4.24
N ARG A 297 10.28 25.08 -4.37
CA ARG A 297 10.96 26.01 -3.48
C ARG A 297 10.07 26.26 -2.26
N VAL A 298 10.63 26.09 -1.07
CA VAL A 298 9.99 26.41 0.20
C VAL A 298 10.79 27.50 0.90
N THR A 299 10.13 28.61 1.20
CA THR A 299 10.69 29.74 1.95
C THR A 299 10.00 29.79 3.31
N PRO A 300 10.68 29.40 4.39
CA PRO A 300 10.14 29.53 5.74
C PRO A 300 9.80 30.99 6.06
N PRO A 301 8.82 31.25 6.94
CA PRO A 301 8.55 32.60 7.43
C PRO A 301 9.79 33.24 8.07
N ALA A 302 9.85 34.57 8.09
CA ALA A 302 10.86 35.28 8.84
C ALA A 302 10.74 34.96 10.34
N ALA A 303 11.84 35.03 11.09
CA ALA A 303 11.84 34.69 12.52
C ALA A 303 10.90 35.58 13.36
N GLU A 304 10.61 36.80 12.90
CA GLU A 304 9.69 37.75 13.54
C GLU A 304 8.23 37.59 13.08
N ALA A 305 7.96 36.71 12.12
CA ALA A 305 6.61 36.50 11.61
C ALA A 305 5.72 35.85 12.67
N PRO A 306 4.40 36.15 12.70
CA PRO A 306 3.46 35.49 13.59
C PRO A 306 3.54 33.96 13.46
N SER A 307 3.35 33.25 14.58
CA SER A 307 3.40 31.78 14.63
C SER A 307 2.26 31.08 13.89
N SER A 308 1.42 31.78 13.14
CA SER A 308 0.41 31.22 12.25
C SER A 308 0.78 31.39 10.78
N THR A 309 1.91 32.03 10.49
CA THR A 309 2.35 32.34 9.12
C THR A 309 2.79 31.07 8.42
N ALA A 310 2.10 30.67 7.37
CA ALA A 310 2.48 29.52 6.56
C ALA A 310 3.78 29.79 5.77
N PRO A 311 4.60 28.76 5.50
CA PRO A 311 5.73 28.89 4.59
C PRO A 311 5.27 29.22 3.17
N ALA A 312 5.99 30.12 2.51
CA ALA A 312 5.73 30.46 1.12
C ALA A 312 6.32 29.39 0.19
N VAL A 313 5.58 29.03 -0.86
CA VAL A 313 5.98 27.97 -1.79
C VAL A 313 5.91 28.41 -3.24
N ARG A 314 6.78 27.84 -4.08
CA ARG A 314 6.74 28.04 -5.53
C ARG A 314 7.21 26.79 -6.26
N TRP A 315 6.38 26.30 -7.18
CA TRP A 315 6.76 25.27 -8.13
C TRP A 315 7.48 25.88 -9.33
N GLU A 316 8.57 25.24 -9.75
CA GLU A 316 9.35 25.61 -10.93
C GLU A 316 9.49 24.38 -11.83
N ARG A 317 8.91 24.42 -13.04
CA ARG A 317 9.10 23.35 -14.02
C ARG A 317 10.53 23.37 -14.54
N ARG A 318 11.19 22.22 -14.54
CA ARG A 318 12.55 22.07 -15.07
C ARG A 318 12.50 21.49 -16.48
N LYS A 319 13.57 21.71 -17.23
CA LYS A 319 13.76 21.06 -18.54
C LYS A 319 13.77 19.53 -18.37
N LYS A 320 13.43 18.78 -19.42
CA LYS A 320 13.56 17.31 -19.40
C LYS A 320 14.97 16.92 -18.95
N PRO A 321 15.13 15.96 -18.02
CA PRO A 321 16.46 15.55 -17.58
C PRO A 321 17.29 14.99 -18.74
N ALA A 322 18.61 15.17 -18.67
CA ALA A 322 19.50 14.54 -19.63
C ALA A 322 19.67 13.04 -19.31
N ASN A 323 19.76 12.22 -20.35
CA ASN A 323 19.99 10.77 -20.27
C ASN A 323 18.91 10.01 -19.47
N THR A 324 17.65 10.47 -19.50
CA THR A 324 16.54 9.76 -18.84
C THR A 324 16.45 8.31 -19.29
N PRO A 325 16.08 7.37 -18.40
CA PRO A 325 15.80 6.00 -18.77
C PRO A 325 14.81 5.93 -19.94
N ASN A 326 15.10 5.06 -20.89
CA ASN A 326 14.30 4.82 -22.08
C ASN A 326 14.15 3.29 -22.25
N PRO A 327 12.92 2.76 -22.43
CA PRO A 327 11.64 3.48 -22.54
C PRO A 327 11.16 4.15 -21.23
N PRO A 328 10.16 5.06 -21.31
CA PRO A 328 9.48 5.64 -20.15
C PRO A 328 8.93 4.55 -19.23
N ARG A 329 9.19 4.62 -17.93
CA ARG A 329 8.77 3.57 -17.00
C ARG A 329 8.17 4.11 -15.72
N VAL A 330 7.23 3.36 -15.15
CA VAL A 330 6.59 3.64 -13.85
C VAL A 330 7.09 2.67 -12.79
N GLY A 331 6.62 2.85 -11.55
CA GLY A 331 7.03 2.02 -10.42
C GLY A 331 8.51 2.18 -10.03
N THR A 332 9.06 3.39 -10.22
CA THR A 332 10.48 3.69 -9.99
C THR A 332 10.65 4.78 -8.95
N THR A 333 10.32 4.41 -7.70
CA THR A 333 10.58 5.29 -6.56
C THR A 333 12.08 5.34 -6.28
N MET A 334 12.59 6.53 -5.95
CA MET A 334 14.02 6.75 -5.73
C MET A 334 14.34 6.92 -4.26
N ALA A 335 15.49 6.38 -3.84
CA ALA A 335 16.09 6.70 -2.55
C ALA A 335 17.05 7.91 -2.68
N TYR A 336 16.97 8.85 -1.73
CA TYR A 336 17.88 9.99 -1.69
C TYR A 336 19.29 9.59 -1.22
N HIS A 337 20.32 10.06 -1.92
CA HIS A 337 21.71 9.90 -1.54
C HIS A 337 22.57 11.09 -2.00
N LYS A 338 23.01 11.93 -1.05
CA LYS A 338 24.00 13.01 -1.27
C LYS A 338 23.71 13.87 -2.52
N GLY A 339 22.48 14.39 -2.63
CA GLY A 339 22.04 15.21 -3.78
C GLY A 339 21.70 14.40 -5.04
N ARG A 340 21.47 13.09 -4.90
CA ARG A 340 21.10 12.20 -6.00
C ARG A 340 19.86 11.39 -5.63
N GLY A 341 19.04 11.06 -6.62
CA GLY A 341 18.03 10.00 -6.53
C GLY A 341 18.58 8.71 -7.10
N ILE A 342 18.65 7.66 -6.28
CA ILE A 342 19.03 6.32 -6.74
C ILE A 342 17.76 5.59 -7.15
N MET A 343 17.72 5.16 -8.40
CA MET A 343 16.57 4.57 -9.08
C MET A 343 16.92 3.15 -9.51
N PHE A 344 16.04 2.19 -9.23
CA PHE A 344 16.19 0.80 -9.63
C PHE A 344 14.90 0.29 -10.28
N GLY A 345 15.06 -0.51 -11.33
CA GLY A 345 13.99 -1.25 -11.99
C GLY A 345 12.94 -0.40 -12.71
N GLY A 346 11.67 -0.79 -12.56
CA GLY A 346 10.49 -0.19 -13.17
C GLY A 346 9.80 -1.07 -14.20
N VAL A 347 8.64 -0.62 -14.67
CA VAL A 347 7.84 -1.28 -15.71
C VAL A 347 7.43 -0.30 -16.80
N HIS A 348 7.45 -0.76 -18.05
CA HIS A 348 6.94 -0.05 -19.22
C HIS A 348 5.85 -0.87 -19.90
N ASP A 349 4.68 -0.27 -20.03
CA ASP A 349 3.52 -0.90 -20.65
C ASP A 349 3.60 -0.71 -22.16
N VAL A 350 3.61 -1.80 -22.91
CA VAL A 350 3.59 -1.83 -24.37
C VAL A 350 2.19 -2.25 -24.81
N GLU A 351 1.42 -1.30 -25.34
CA GLU A 351 0.12 -1.59 -25.95
C GLU A 351 0.35 -2.29 -27.30
N LEU A 352 0.03 -3.59 -27.39
CA LEU A 352 0.14 -4.39 -28.63
C LEU A 352 -1.15 -4.30 -29.47
N SER A 353 -2.31 -4.18 -28.83
CA SER A 353 -3.63 -4.04 -29.48
C SER A 353 -4.60 -3.24 -28.59
N GLU A 354 -5.85 -3.05 -29.03
CA GLU A 354 -6.88 -2.43 -28.17
C GLU A 354 -7.23 -3.28 -26.93
N GLU A 355 -6.84 -4.57 -26.90
CA GLU A 355 -7.17 -5.53 -25.84
C GLU A 355 -5.94 -6.16 -25.15
N GLY A 356 -4.74 -6.03 -25.72
CA GLY A 356 -3.51 -6.63 -25.19
C GLY A 356 -2.46 -5.60 -24.75
N ILE A 357 -2.07 -5.66 -23.47
CA ILE A 357 -0.95 -4.89 -22.89
C ILE A 357 0.13 -5.87 -22.44
N GLU A 358 1.31 -5.78 -23.03
CA GLU A 358 2.51 -6.46 -22.54
C GLU A 358 3.31 -5.51 -21.65
N SER A 359 4.09 -6.05 -20.70
CA SER A 359 4.80 -5.25 -19.71
C SER A 359 6.29 -5.57 -19.69
N GLU A 360 7.10 -4.60 -20.05
CA GLU A 360 8.55 -4.71 -20.03
C GLU A 360 9.08 -4.26 -18.65
N PHE A 361 9.59 -5.21 -17.85
CA PHE A 361 10.19 -4.92 -16.55
C PHE A 361 11.70 -4.71 -16.67
N PHE A 362 12.27 -3.87 -15.81
CA PHE A 362 13.70 -3.53 -15.80
C PHE A 362 14.39 -3.91 -14.49
N ASP A 363 15.70 -4.12 -14.57
CA ASP A 363 16.64 -4.37 -13.46
C ASP A 363 17.76 -3.30 -13.41
N THR A 364 17.66 -2.26 -14.25
CA THR A 364 18.71 -1.26 -14.42
C THR A 364 18.78 -0.29 -13.25
N LEU A 365 20.01 0.04 -12.80
CA LEU A 365 20.28 1.02 -11.74
C LEU A 365 20.75 2.37 -12.32
N PHE A 366 20.15 3.46 -11.85
CA PHE A 366 20.51 4.83 -12.23
C PHE A 366 20.71 5.74 -11.01
N ALA A 367 21.59 6.73 -11.16
CA ALA A 367 21.68 7.87 -10.27
C ALA A 367 21.23 9.15 -11.00
N TRP A 368 20.17 9.77 -10.52
CA TRP A 368 19.70 11.07 -10.96
C TRP A 368 20.31 12.19 -10.11
N THR A 369 21.22 12.97 -10.68
CA THR A 369 21.77 14.16 -10.01
C THR A 369 20.75 15.29 -10.03
N THR A 370 20.27 15.69 -8.85
CA THR A 370 19.14 16.63 -8.74
C THR A 370 19.53 18.00 -9.29
N ASP A 371 20.73 18.49 -9.02
CA ASP A 371 21.11 19.87 -9.37
C ASP A 371 21.33 20.04 -10.88
N ARG A 372 22.02 19.07 -11.50
CA ARG A 372 22.33 19.07 -12.93
C ARG A 372 21.19 18.52 -13.79
N ASN A 373 20.15 17.98 -13.15
CA ASN A 373 19.03 17.31 -13.78
C ASN A 373 19.46 16.27 -14.82
N ARG A 374 20.32 15.33 -14.41
CA ARG A 374 20.94 14.35 -15.31
C ARG A 374 21.02 12.98 -14.65
N PHE A 375 20.62 11.97 -15.41
CA PHE A 375 20.74 10.57 -15.05
C PHE A 375 22.11 10.01 -15.48
N PHE A 376 22.64 9.12 -14.64
CA PHE A 376 23.85 8.36 -14.89
C PHE A 376 23.53 6.88 -14.64
N PRO A 377 23.75 5.99 -15.62
CA PRO A 377 23.65 4.56 -15.37
C PRO A 377 24.74 4.14 -14.38
N LEU A 378 24.39 3.30 -13.42
CA LEU A 378 25.30 2.73 -12.44
C LEU A 378 25.51 1.24 -12.79
N SER A 379 26.64 0.95 -13.43
CA SER A 379 27.02 -0.42 -13.77
C SER A 379 28.00 -0.99 -12.75
N LEU A 380 27.86 -2.29 -12.46
CA LEU A 380 28.79 -3.02 -11.60
C LEU A 380 30.20 -3.05 -12.21
N ARG A 381 31.20 -3.02 -11.35
CA ARG A 381 32.62 -2.97 -11.70
C ARG A 381 33.33 -4.14 -11.06
N ARG A 382 33.84 -5.06 -11.87
CA ARG A 382 34.66 -6.17 -11.34
C ARG A 382 35.93 -5.61 -10.70
N PRO A 383 36.31 -6.06 -9.48
CA PRO A 383 37.60 -5.75 -8.91
C PRO A 383 38.70 -6.06 -9.93
N ARG A 384 39.57 -5.08 -10.22
CA ARG A 384 40.72 -5.35 -11.09
C ARG A 384 41.55 -6.44 -10.43
N ALA A 385 41.77 -7.55 -11.13
CA ALA A 385 42.65 -8.60 -10.67
C ALA A 385 44.00 -7.98 -10.27
N PRO A 386 44.57 -8.33 -9.10
CA PRO A 386 45.88 -7.83 -8.72
C PRO A 386 46.87 -8.20 -9.82
N GLY A 387 47.54 -7.21 -10.40
CA GLY A 387 48.50 -7.46 -11.48
C GLY A 387 49.55 -8.48 -11.03
N LYS A 388 50.07 -9.29 -11.96
CA LYS A 388 50.97 -10.43 -11.70
C LYS A 388 52.10 -10.19 -10.67
N LYS A 389 52.54 -8.93 -10.48
CA LYS A 389 53.52 -8.53 -9.45
C LYS A 389 52.99 -8.53 -8.00
N GLN A 390 51.72 -8.25 -7.75
CA GLN A 390 51.14 -8.28 -6.39
C GLN A 390 50.81 -9.71 -5.93
N GLN A 391 50.40 -10.58 -6.85
CA GLN A 391 50.12 -12.00 -6.57
C GLN A 391 51.40 -12.75 -6.17
N ALA A 392 52.54 -12.44 -6.80
CA ALA A 392 53.84 -12.97 -6.39
C ALA A 392 54.25 -12.53 -4.97
N ASN A 393 53.89 -11.31 -4.56
CA ASN A 393 54.27 -10.74 -3.27
C ASN A 393 53.36 -11.23 -2.12
N GLN A 394 52.09 -11.53 -2.40
CA GLN A 394 51.18 -12.17 -1.44
C GLN A 394 51.51 -13.66 -1.24
N ASN A 395 51.86 -14.39 -2.30
CA ASN A 395 52.32 -15.78 -2.18
C ASN A 395 53.64 -15.91 -1.40
N ALA A 396 54.53 -14.94 -1.51
CA ALA A 396 55.75 -14.88 -0.70
C ALA A 396 55.48 -14.61 0.80
N LYS A 397 54.48 -13.76 1.11
CA LYS A 397 54.08 -13.49 2.50
C LYS A 397 53.29 -14.64 3.15
N SER A 398 52.46 -15.36 2.37
CA SER A 398 51.74 -16.55 2.84
C SER A 398 52.68 -17.69 3.22
N LYS A 399 53.69 -17.98 2.37
CA LYS A 399 54.72 -19.00 2.67
C LYS A 399 55.57 -18.70 3.91
N ASN A 400 55.80 -17.42 4.22
CA ASN A 400 56.55 -17.04 5.42
C ASN A 400 55.71 -17.07 6.70
N ARG A 401 54.38 -16.95 6.62
CA ARG A 401 53.49 -17.09 7.80
C ARG A 401 53.31 -18.55 8.20
N GLY A 402 53.02 -19.44 7.25
CA GLY A 402 52.87 -20.87 7.55
C GLY A 402 54.12 -21.52 8.16
N ARG A 403 55.31 -20.99 7.83
CA ARG A 403 56.58 -21.47 8.40
C ARG A 403 56.83 -20.97 9.83
N ALA A 404 56.32 -19.79 10.19
CA ALA A 404 56.40 -19.26 11.53
C ALA A 404 55.39 -19.97 12.47
N ASP A 405 54.20 -20.28 11.96
CA ASP A 405 53.16 -20.98 12.72
C ASP A 405 53.56 -22.45 13.01
N GLU A 406 54.25 -23.13 12.09
CA GLU A 406 54.81 -24.48 12.32
C GLU A 406 55.91 -24.49 13.39
N GLU A 407 56.79 -23.48 13.39
CA GLU A 407 57.89 -23.36 14.35
C GLU A 407 57.37 -23.04 15.77
N GLU A 408 56.31 -22.23 15.86
CA GLU A 408 55.61 -21.93 17.11
C GLU A 408 54.83 -23.14 17.65
N LEU A 409 54.18 -23.94 16.78
CA LEU A 409 53.55 -25.20 17.15
C LEU A 409 54.56 -26.24 17.66
N LEU A 410 55.72 -26.37 17.00
CA LEU A 410 56.82 -27.23 17.45
C LEU A 410 57.42 -26.78 18.79
N ALA A 411 57.54 -25.47 19.01
CA ALA A 411 58.01 -24.92 20.29
C ALA A 411 57.00 -25.18 21.42
N ASN A 412 55.71 -25.04 21.16
CA ASN A 412 54.64 -25.32 22.13
C ASN A 412 54.52 -26.82 22.45
N LEU A 413 54.71 -27.70 21.46
CA LEU A 413 54.69 -29.15 21.66
C LEU A 413 55.87 -29.61 22.52
N LYS A 414 57.05 -29.03 22.31
CA LYS A 414 58.26 -29.28 23.11
C LYS A 414 58.14 -28.74 24.54
N ALA A 415 57.42 -27.63 24.73
CA ALA A 415 57.12 -27.07 26.06
C ALA A 415 56.09 -27.92 26.82
N LEU A 416 55.15 -28.56 26.12
CA LEU A 416 54.19 -29.51 26.70
C LEU A 416 54.86 -30.82 27.12
N GLU A 417 55.75 -31.38 26.29
CA GLU A 417 56.53 -32.58 26.66
C GLU A 417 57.45 -32.34 27.88
N ALA A 418 58.02 -31.15 28.02
CA ALA A 418 58.79 -30.77 29.21
C ALA A 418 57.92 -30.60 30.47
N LYS A 419 56.62 -30.35 30.32
CA LYS A 419 55.67 -30.12 31.43
C LYS A 419 54.98 -31.40 31.93
N VAL A 420 55.02 -32.48 31.17
CA VAL A 420 54.44 -33.79 31.54
C VAL A 420 55.40 -34.63 32.40
N GLY A 421 56.67 -34.23 32.51
CA GLY A 421 57.69 -34.97 33.27
C GLY A 421 57.70 -34.81 34.79
N ILE A 422 56.78 -34.03 35.40
CA ILE A 422 56.75 -33.84 36.86
C ILE A 422 55.30 -33.73 37.34
N ARG A 423 54.76 -34.83 37.87
CA ARG A 423 53.89 -34.88 39.07
C ARG A 423 53.36 -36.30 39.30
N ASP A 424 54.01 -37.01 40.21
CA ASP A 424 53.35 -38.02 41.04
C ASP A 424 52.90 -37.33 42.34
N ASN A 425 51.62 -37.58 42.65
CA ASN A 425 50.97 -37.66 43.96
C ASN A 425 50.61 -36.43 44.81
N GLU A 426 49.33 -36.50 45.21
CA GLU A 426 48.65 -36.11 46.46
C GLU A 426 48.01 -34.71 46.59
N ASP A 427 46.67 -34.76 46.54
CA ASP A 427 45.64 -34.13 47.38
C ASP A 427 45.77 -32.66 47.81
N ASP A 428 44.82 -31.81 47.38
CA ASP A 428 43.82 -31.20 48.28
C ASP A 428 42.77 -30.37 47.52
N ASP A 429 41.53 -30.44 48.00
CA ASP A 429 40.32 -29.78 47.49
C ASP A 429 40.33 -28.25 47.66
N MET A 430 39.96 -27.49 46.61
CA MET A 430 39.41 -26.14 46.76
C MET A 430 38.47 -25.79 45.59
N GLU A 431 37.19 -25.62 45.91
CA GLU A 431 36.13 -25.11 45.02
C GLU A 431 36.44 -23.70 44.50
N ILE A 432 36.44 -23.54 43.17
CA ILE A 432 36.39 -22.23 42.50
C ILE A 432 35.15 -22.22 41.60
N SER A 433 34.30 -21.22 41.85
CA SER A 433 33.06 -20.91 41.12
C SER A 433 33.27 -20.80 39.61
N THR A 434 32.57 -21.63 38.84
CA THR A 434 32.49 -21.58 37.38
C THR A 434 31.73 -20.33 36.91
N PRO A 435 32.30 -19.49 36.01
CA PRO A 435 31.50 -18.58 35.20
C PRO A 435 30.71 -19.39 34.17
N GLN A 436 29.45 -19.04 33.94
CA GLN A 436 28.64 -19.64 32.87
C GLN A 436 29.33 -19.47 31.51
N PRO A 437 29.30 -20.48 30.63
CA PRO A 437 29.82 -20.33 29.27
C PRO A 437 28.90 -19.39 28.50
N GLU A 438 29.44 -18.29 27.98
CA GLU A 438 28.80 -17.55 26.90
C GLU A 438 28.64 -18.51 25.71
N GLU A 439 27.42 -18.57 25.16
CA GLU A 439 27.11 -19.39 24.00
C GLU A 439 28.03 -18.99 22.83
N PRO A 440 28.60 -19.97 22.10
CA PRO A 440 29.47 -19.68 20.98
C PRO A 440 28.68 -18.96 19.88
N VAL A 441 29.09 -17.74 19.56
CA VAL A 441 28.59 -16.99 18.39
C VAL A 441 28.84 -17.82 17.14
N GLU A 442 27.77 -18.31 16.51
CA GLU A 442 27.87 -19.01 15.24
C GLU A 442 28.52 -18.11 14.18
N PRO A 443 29.46 -18.63 13.36
CA PRO A 443 30.12 -17.84 12.34
C PRO A 443 29.11 -17.40 11.28
N ALA A 444 28.99 -16.08 11.09
CA ALA A 444 28.14 -15.46 10.08
C ALA A 444 28.35 -16.13 8.71
N GLN A 445 27.26 -16.59 8.08
CA GLN A 445 27.33 -17.18 6.75
C GLN A 445 27.99 -16.19 5.77
N PRO A 446 28.93 -16.66 4.93
CA PRO A 446 29.62 -15.79 3.99
C PRO A 446 28.61 -15.24 2.97
N SER A 447 28.34 -13.94 3.04
CA SER A 447 27.38 -13.30 2.14
C SER A 447 27.79 -13.47 0.68
N VAL A 448 26.90 -14.00 -0.15
CA VAL A 448 27.14 -14.25 -1.58
C VAL A 448 27.16 -12.91 -2.31
N VAL A 449 28.30 -12.59 -2.94
CA VAL A 449 28.43 -11.41 -3.81
C VAL A 449 28.26 -11.84 -5.26
N ARG A 450 27.18 -11.38 -5.89
CA ARG A 450 26.86 -11.62 -7.29
C ARG A 450 27.30 -10.44 -8.16
N PHE A 451 27.61 -10.72 -9.42
CA PHE A 451 27.96 -9.71 -10.43
C PHE A 451 26.83 -9.44 -11.42
N GLU A 452 25.61 -9.62 -10.94
CA GLU A 452 24.36 -9.48 -11.65
C GLU A 452 23.41 -8.63 -10.80
N MET A 453 22.56 -7.83 -11.45
CA MET A 453 21.55 -7.06 -10.73
C MET A 453 20.44 -7.98 -10.21
N PRO A 454 19.72 -7.57 -9.15
CA PRO A 454 18.51 -8.28 -8.75
C PRO A 454 17.52 -8.41 -9.90
N HIS A 455 16.70 -9.46 -9.88
CA HIS A 455 15.70 -9.71 -10.93
C HIS A 455 14.86 -8.47 -11.25
N ARG A 456 14.48 -8.30 -12.52
CA ARG A 456 13.63 -7.20 -13.00
C ARG A 456 12.33 -7.11 -12.20
N ARG A 457 11.97 -5.89 -11.80
CA ARG A 457 10.80 -5.62 -10.94
C ARG A 457 10.43 -4.15 -10.92
N PHE A 458 9.22 -3.85 -10.49
CA PHE A 458 8.77 -2.49 -10.20
C PHE A 458 8.34 -2.36 -8.74
N ASN A 459 8.23 -1.12 -8.26
CA ASN A 459 7.85 -0.79 -6.89
C ASN A 459 8.73 -1.46 -5.80
N ALA A 460 9.99 -1.76 -6.12
CA ALA A 460 10.97 -2.18 -5.12
C ALA A 460 11.19 -1.08 -4.07
N GLN A 461 11.29 -1.48 -2.80
CA GLN A 461 11.56 -0.55 -1.71
C GLN A 461 13.05 -0.28 -1.62
N LEU A 462 13.43 1.00 -1.71
CA LEU A 462 14.82 1.43 -1.72
C LEU A 462 15.15 2.24 -0.46
N ALA A 463 16.26 1.93 0.18
CA ALA A 463 16.84 2.75 1.24
C ALA A 463 18.34 2.89 1.05
N VAL A 464 18.89 4.07 1.33
CA VAL A 464 20.33 4.27 1.34
C VAL A 464 20.76 4.61 2.75
N GLN A 465 21.59 3.76 3.34
CA GLN A 465 22.25 4.01 4.61
C GLN A 465 23.72 4.27 4.31
N ASP A 466 24.20 5.46 4.69
CA ASP A 466 25.53 5.98 4.37
C ASP A 466 25.85 6.00 2.87
N ASP A 467 26.53 4.97 2.36
CA ASP A 467 26.90 4.80 0.95
C ASP A 467 26.45 3.43 0.37
N THR A 468 25.64 2.69 1.13
CA THR A 468 25.11 1.39 0.72
C THR A 468 23.63 1.52 0.39
N LEU A 469 23.27 1.16 -0.84
CA LEU A 469 21.90 0.98 -1.27
C LEU A 469 21.40 -0.39 -0.80
N PHE A 470 20.20 -0.40 -0.25
CA PHE A 470 19.42 -1.60 0.03
C PHE A 470 18.19 -1.63 -0.86
N ILE A 471 17.93 -2.79 -1.45
CA ILE A 471 16.79 -3.07 -2.32
C ILE A 471 16.03 -4.20 -1.66
N PHE A 472 14.75 -4.00 -1.38
CA PHE A 472 13.86 -5.00 -0.79
C PHE A 472 12.60 -5.14 -1.63
N GLY A 473 12.14 -6.38 -1.80
CA GLY A 473 10.82 -6.69 -2.34
C GLY A 473 10.56 -6.14 -3.74
N GLY A 474 9.31 -5.74 -3.98
CA GLY A 474 8.79 -5.33 -5.30
C GLY A 474 8.01 -6.46 -5.99
N THR A 475 7.51 -6.16 -7.18
CA THR A 475 6.61 -7.05 -7.92
C THR A 475 7.11 -7.28 -9.35
N PHE A 476 6.77 -8.43 -9.92
CA PHE A 476 6.98 -8.79 -11.32
C PHE A 476 5.73 -9.50 -11.85
N GLU A 477 5.37 -9.25 -13.10
CA GLU A 477 4.20 -9.88 -13.73
C GLU A 477 4.64 -10.54 -15.05
N LYS A 478 4.09 -11.73 -15.35
CA LYS A 478 4.22 -12.40 -16.66
C LYS A 478 2.90 -13.08 -16.99
N GLY A 479 2.26 -12.66 -18.08
CA GLY A 479 0.89 -13.07 -18.39
C GLY A 479 -0.08 -12.68 -17.27
N ASP A 480 -0.90 -13.63 -16.81
CA ASP A 480 -1.86 -13.44 -15.72
C ASP A 480 -1.27 -13.68 -14.32
N ARG A 481 0.04 -13.96 -14.22
CA ARG A 481 0.71 -14.28 -12.96
C ARG A 481 1.46 -13.07 -12.42
N GLU A 482 1.27 -12.83 -11.13
CA GLU A 482 1.96 -11.80 -10.35
C GLU A 482 2.86 -12.46 -9.31
N PHE A 483 4.10 -11.99 -9.21
CA PHE A 483 5.11 -12.46 -8.27
C PHE A 483 5.52 -11.30 -7.36
N THR A 484 5.28 -11.45 -6.06
CA THR A 484 5.76 -10.51 -5.05
C THR A 484 7.02 -11.06 -4.40
N PHE A 485 8.07 -10.23 -4.30
CA PHE A 485 9.34 -10.62 -3.71
C PHE A 485 9.46 -10.23 -2.23
N ASP A 486 10.27 -10.96 -1.47
CA ASP A 486 10.79 -10.64 -0.12
C ASP A 486 12.32 -10.63 -0.06
N ASP A 487 13.00 -10.81 -1.19
CA ASP A 487 14.46 -10.80 -1.25
C ASP A 487 15.03 -9.42 -0.92
N MET A 488 16.26 -9.43 -0.39
CA MET A 488 16.98 -8.23 0.01
C MET A 488 18.41 -8.26 -0.51
N TYR A 489 18.81 -7.16 -1.14
CA TYR A 489 20.16 -6.97 -1.66
C TYR A 489 20.78 -5.69 -1.15
N SER A 490 22.12 -5.67 -1.10
CA SER A 490 22.89 -4.48 -0.78
C SER A 490 23.96 -4.20 -1.83
N ILE A 491 24.15 -2.92 -2.17
CA ILE A 491 25.09 -2.45 -3.20
C ILE A 491 25.88 -1.25 -2.66
N ASP A 492 27.20 -1.32 -2.66
CA ASP A 492 28.08 -0.18 -2.35
C ASP A 492 28.07 0.81 -3.52
N LEU A 493 27.51 2.01 -3.31
CA LEU A 493 27.33 3.03 -4.34
C LEU A 493 28.64 3.74 -4.73
N VAL A 494 29.73 3.52 -4.00
CA VAL A 494 31.06 4.09 -4.28
C VAL A 494 31.88 3.10 -5.10
N LYS A 495 31.94 1.85 -4.65
CA LYS A 495 32.75 0.81 -5.30
C LYS A 495 32.03 0.16 -6.47
N LEU A 496 30.71 -0.05 -6.34
CA LEU A 496 29.89 -0.83 -7.28
C LEU A 496 30.52 -2.20 -7.58
N ASP A 497 31.14 -2.82 -6.58
CA ASP A 497 31.97 -4.03 -6.70
C ASP A 497 31.19 -5.34 -6.58
N GLY A 498 29.88 -5.27 -6.81
CA GLY A 498 28.97 -6.41 -6.81
C GLY A 498 27.68 -6.11 -6.07
N VAL A 499 26.77 -7.06 -6.12
CA VAL A 499 25.50 -7.07 -5.38
C VAL A 499 25.64 -8.12 -4.30
N LYS A 500 25.61 -7.69 -3.04
CA LYS A 500 25.62 -8.59 -1.89
C LYS A 500 24.19 -9.03 -1.62
N GLU A 501 23.94 -10.33 -1.77
CA GLU A 501 22.69 -10.96 -1.35
C GLU A 501 22.64 -10.97 0.18
N VAL A 502 21.63 -10.28 0.73
CA VAL A 502 21.37 -10.25 2.17
C VAL A 502 20.42 -11.39 2.53
N PHE A 503 19.36 -11.53 1.75
CA PHE A 503 18.37 -12.58 1.91
C PHE A 503 17.73 -12.89 0.55
N TYR A 504 17.46 -14.16 0.30
CA TYR A 504 16.75 -14.61 -0.89
C TYR A 504 15.85 -15.79 -0.53
N ARG A 505 14.60 -15.71 -0.99
CA ARG A 505 13.65 -16.82 -1.00
C ARG A 505 13.05 -16.85 -2.39
N GLU A 506 13.01 -18.04 -2.98
CA GLU A 506 12.40 -18.20 -4.29
C GLU A 506 10.88 -17.96 -4.18
N PRO A 507 10.27 -17.11 -5.03
CA PRO A 507 8.84 -16.87 -4.97
C PRO A 507 8.02 -18.15 -5.19
N GLU A 508 6.82 -18.19 -4.62
CA GLU A 508 5.88 -19.27 -4.89
C GLU A 508 5.54 -19.33 -6.39
N ASN A 509 5.36 -20.56 -6.89
CA ASN A 509 5.07 -20.82 -8.31
C ASN A 509 6.14 -20.36 -9.32
N TRP A 510 7.34 -19.98 -8.86
CA TRP A 510 8.44 -19.58 -9.75
C TRP A 510 8.88 -20.68 -10.71
N ASN A 511 8.80 -21.95 -10.30
CA ASN A 511 9.15 -23.09 -11.16
C ASN A 511 8.21 -23.23 -12.37
N LEU A 512 6.94 -22.85 -12.23
CA LEU A 512 5.97 -22.86 -13.33
C LEU A 512 6.25 -21.76 -14.37
N LEU A 513 7.09 -20.77 -14.03
CA LEU A 513 7.61 -19.79 -14.98
C LEU A 513 8.71 -20.42 -15.83
N LYS A 514 9.61 -21.17 -15.19
CA LYS A 514 10.73 -21.86 -15.86
C LYS A 514 10.21 -22.90 -16.85
N GLU A 515 9.23 -23.71 -16.44
CA GLU A 515 8.59 -24.70 -17.31
C GLU A 515 7.91 -24.08 -18.55
N ALA A 516 7.35 -22.87 -18.41
CA ALA A 516 6.75 -22.16 -19.54
C ALA A 516 7.80 -21.55 -20.48
N GLU A 517 8.95 -21.14 -19.95
CA GLU A 517 10.09 -20.68 -20.77
C GLU A 517 10.73 -21.85 -21.53
N ASP A 518 10.89 -23.00 -20.87
CA ASP A 518 11.40 -24.21 -21.50
C ASP A 518 10.45 -24.75 -22.58
N SER A 519 9.11 -24.62 -22.41
CA SER A 519 8.14 -25.07 -23.42
C SER A 519 8.03 -24.17 -24.66
N ASP A 520 8.32 -22.87 -24.52
CA ASP A 520 8.34 -21.93 -25.65
C ASP A 520 9.61 -22.12 -26.50
N GLU A 521 10.71 -22.63 -25.93
CA GLU A 521 11.94 -22.97 -26.68
C GLU A 521 11.83 -24.27 -27.49
N ASP A 522 10.87 -25.16 -27.18
CA ASP A 522 10.64 -26.42 -27.90
C ASP A 522 9.69 -26.29 -29.12
N MET A 523 9.13 -25.09 -29.38
CA MET A 523 8.19 -24.84 -30.48
C MET A 523 8.80 -24.13 -31.71
N ASP A 524 10.12 -23.93 -31.75
CA ASP A 524 10.81 -23.25 -32.86
C ASP A 524 11.62 -24.19 -33.79
N ASP A 525 11.50 -25.52 -33.65
CA ASP A 525 12.33 -26.51 -34.39
C ASP A 525 11.56 -27.56 -35.22
N GLU A 526 10.30 -27.31 -35.61
CA GLU A 526 9.60 -28.16 -36.60
C GLU A 526 8.85 -27.36 -37.67
N ASP A 527 9.60 -26.73 -38.58
CA ASP A 527 9.14 -26.43 -39.93
C ASP A 527 10.16 -26.99 -40.93
N ASP A 528 9.88 -28.16 -41.52
CA ASP A 528 9.96 -28.35 -42.99
C ASP A 528 9.41 -29.73 -43.43
N ASP A 529 8.56 -29.66 -44.46
CA ASP A 529 8.30 -30.63 -45.53
C ASP A 529 7.52 -31.94 -45.25
N GLU A 530 6.27 -32.05 -45.73
CA GLU A 530 5.98 -32.65 -47.06
C GLU A 530 4.47 -32.59 -47.41
N GLU A 531 4.21 -32.46 -48.71
CA GLU A 531 2.91 -32.22 -49.35
C GLU A 531 2.00 -33.46 -49.54
N MET A 532 0.69 -33.15 -49.69
CA MET A 532 -0.38 -33.76 -50.52
C MET A 532 -0.49 -35.30 -50.70
N ASP A 533 -1.66 -35.88 -50.39
CA ASP A 533 -2.61 -36.40 -51.41
C ASP A 533 -3.92 -36.97 -50.82
N GLU A 534 -4.93 -37.06 -51.69
CA GLU A 534 -6.39 -37.15 -51.52
C GLU A 534 -7.01 -38.53 -51.20
N ASP A 535 -8.29 -38.44 -50.77
CA ASP A 535 -9.46 -39.35 -50.94
C ASP A 535 -9.59 -40.70 -50.20
N ASP A 536 -10.67 -40.86 -49.42
CA ASP A 536 -11.88 -41.60 -49.85
C ASP A 536 -13.03 -41.63 -48.79
N GLU A 537 -14.27 -41.72 -49.28
CA GLU A 537 -15.55 -41.59 -48.57
C GLU A 537 -16.04 -42.80 -47.73
N ALA A 538 -16.93 -42.50 -46.77
CA ALA A 538 -18.28 -43.09 -46.59
C ALA A 538 -18.67 -43.82 -45.27
N GLU A 539 -19.83 -43.35 -44.80
CA GLU A 539 -20.93 -43.97 -44.02
C GLU A 539 -21.00 -44.02 -42.48
N ALA A 540 -22.24 -43.73 -42.07
CA ALA A 540 -22.85 -43.53 -40.76
C ALA A 540 -22.85 -44.76 -39.84
N GLU A 541 -23.02 -44.51 -38.53
CA GLU A 541 -24.08 -45.13 -37.69
C GLU A 541 -24.15 -44.38 -36.35
N ALA A 542 -25.37 -44.28 -35.81
CA ALA A 542 -25.75 -43.51 -34.63
C ALA A 542 -25.50 -44.30 -33.34
N MET A 543 -25.46 -43.64 -32.17
CA MET A 543 -26.23 -44.02 -30.96
C MET A 543 -26.24 -42.87 -29.93
N SER A 544 -27.46 -42.60 -29.44
CA SER A 544 -27.88 -41.66 -28.39
C SER A 544 -27.76 -42.24 -26.97
N LEU A 545 -27.97 -41.41 -25.94
CA LEU A 545 -28.66 -41.63 -24.64
C LEU A 545 -28.38 -40.37 -23.76
N ASP A 546 -29.27 -39.38 -23.60
CA ASP A 546 -30.59 -39.30 -22.93
C ASP A 546 -30.51 -39.23 -21.39
N ALA A 547 -30.98 -38.11 -20.79
CA ALA A 547 -31.61 -38.00 -19.46
C ALA A 547 -31.97 -36.53 -19.07
N PRO A 548 -33.00 -36.30 -18.22
CA PRO A 548 -34.02 -35.28 -18.49
C PRO A 548 -34.22 -34.20 -17.39
N SER A 549 -34.94 -33.15 -17.76
CA SER A 549 -35.61 -32.17 -16.88
C SER A 549 -36.95 -32.71 -16.37
N PRO A 550 -37.49 -32.24 -15.23
CA PRO A 550 -38.67 -31.36 -15.33
C PRO A 550 -38.82 -30.30 -14.21
N ALA A 551 -39.63 -29.28 -14.50
CA ALA A 551 -40.27 -28.36 -13.55
C ALA A 551 -41.78 -28.73 -13.40
N PRO A 552 -42.65 -27.89 -12.82
CA PRO A 552 -42.82 -27.48 -11.41
C PRO A 552 -44.25 -27.82 -10.90
N THR A 553 -44.58 -27.69 -9.58
CA THR A 553 -45.91 -27.25 -9.08
C THR A 553 -46.06 -27.20 -7.55
N ASP A 554 -46.69 -26.11 -7.11
CA ASP A 554 -47.71 -25.88 -6.07
C ASP A 554 -47.60 -26.32 -4.59
N VAL A 555 -47.96 -25.32 -3.77
CA VAL A 555 -48.22 -25.28 -2.32
C VAL A 555 -49.49 -26.03 -1.89
N PRO A 556 -49.62 -26.40 -0.60
CA PRO A 556 -50.63 -25.73 0.22
C PRO A 556 -50.26 -25.42 1.68
N SER A 557 -51.11 -24.56 2.25
CA SER A 557 -51.19 -23.92 3.58
C SER A 557 -51.43 -24.85 4.78
N VAL A 558 -51.35 -24.30 6.02
CA VAL A 558 -52.32 -24.46 7.14
C VAL A 558 -51.87 -23.73 8.44
N THR A 559 -52.68 -22.72 8.82
CA THR A 559 -53.18 -22.21 10.13
C THR A 559 -52.32 -22.02 11.41
N LYS A 560 -52.32 -20.74 11.90
CA LYS A 560 -52.93 -20.18 13.14
C LYS A 560 -52.90 -21.00 14.46
N ASP A 561 -52.37 -20.45 15.56
CA ASP A 561 -53.12 -19.63 16.55
C ASP A 561 -52.27 -19.14 17.74
N MET A 562 -52.73 -18.03 18.32
CA MET A 562 -52.19 -17.13 19.36
C MET A 562 -52.50 -17.60 20.79
N GLU A 563 -51.73 -17.11 21.79
CA GLU A 563 -52.18 -16.49 23.07
C GLU A 563 -50.98 -16.31 24.02
N GLN A 564 -50.86 -15.35 24.95
CA GLN A 564 -51.31 -13.96 25.18
C GLN A 564 -50.52 -13.50 26.43
N LEU A 565 -50.16 -12.21 26.54
CA LEU A 565 -50.28 -11.36 27.74
C LEU A 565 -49.55 -10.01 27.57
N GLU A 566 -50.32 -8.94 27.82
CA GLU A 566 -50.06 -7.51 27.62
C GLU A 566 -49.25 -6.86 28.76
N VAL A 567 -48.40 -5.86 28.43
CA VAL A 567 -48.03 -4.75 29.33
C VAL A 567 -47.84 -3.47 28.48
N GLU A 568 -48.44 -2.38 28.95
CA GLU A 568 -48.62 -1.05 28.32
C GLU A 568 -47.36 -0.35 27.78
N GLU A 569 -47.49 0.25 26.59
CA GLU A 569 -46.52 1.13 25.91
C GLU A 569 -46.61 2.60 26.39
N PRO A 570 -45.50 3.35 26.29
CA PRO A 570 -45.53 4.77 25.96
C PRO A 570 -44.90 5.04 24.58
N GLU A 571 -45.73 5.58 23.68
CA GLU A 571 -45.46 6.32 22.42
C GLU A 571 -44.19 5.94 21.61
N GLU A 572 -44.38 5.01 20.66
CA GLU A 572 -43.46 4.80 19.54
C GLU A 572 -43.59 5.92 18.48
N GLN A 573 -42.46 6.49 18.07
CA GLN A 573 -42.36 7.26 16.84
C GLN A 573 -42.34 6.29 15.64
N ASN A 574 -43.33 6.44 14.75
CA ASN A 574 -43.59 5.78 13.47
C ASN A 574 -42.57 4.76 12.94
N VAL A 575 -42.97 3.48 12.99
CA VAL A 575 -42.21 2.31 12.53
C VAL A 575 -42.31 2.06 11.01
N ASN A 576 -42.94 2.93 10.21
CA ASN A 576 -43.09 2.71 8.76
C ASN A 576 -42.88 3.99 7.92
N ASP A 577 -41.71 4.62 8.01
CA ASP A 577 -41.27 5.57 6.96
C ASP A 577 -40.45 4.79 5.91
N THR A 578 -41.07 4.41 4.80
CA THR A 578 -40.45 3.68 3.68
C THR A 578 -39.63 4.59 2.75
N ARG A 579 -39.51 5.89 3.07
CA ARG A 579 -38.80 6.85 2.24
C ARG A 579 -37.27 6.67 2.32
N PRO A 580 -36.55 6.87 1.21
CA PRO A 580 -35.10 6.73 1.19
C PRO A 580 -34.41 7.66 2.19
N LEU A 581 -33.39 7.15 2.90
CA LEU A 581 -32.60 7.92 3.86
C LEU A 581 -31.26 8.38 3.26
N PRO A 582 -30.79 9.60 3.60
CA PRO A 582 -29.43 10.03 3.26
C PRO A 582 -28.39 9.17 3.96
N ARG A 583 -27.25 8.94 3.31
CA ARG A 583 -26.09 8.28 3.91
C ARG A 583 -25.15 9.32 4.54
N PRO A 584 -24.33 8.95 5.55
CA PRO A 584 -23.23 9.78 6.01
C PRO A 584 -22.31 10.21 4.85
N PHE A 585 -21.90 11.47 4.87
CA PHE A 585 -21.05 12.13 3.88
C PHE A 585 -21.65 12.28 2.46
N GLU A 586 -22.94 11.95 2.28
CA GLU A 586 -23.63 12.05 0.99
C GLU A 586 -24.15 13.48 0.75
N SER A 587 -23.71 14.10 -0.35
CA SER A 587 -24.25 15.40 -0.77
C SER A 587 -25.72 15.28 -1.20
N LEU A 588 -26.50 16.36 -1.08
CA LEU A 588 -27.90 16.39 -1.56
C LEU A 588 -28.02 15.93 -3.03
N ARG A 589 -27.00 16.23 -3.85
CA ARG A 589 -26.96 15.82 -5.25
C ARG A 589 -26.77 14.31 -5.41
N GLU A 590 -25.90 13.71 -4.63
CA GLU A 590 -25.66 12.25 -4.63
C GLU A 590 -26.87 11.50 -4.06
N PHE A 591 -27.43 12.00 -2.96
CA PHE A 591 -28.66 11.47 -2.37
C PHE A 591 -29.78 11.41 -3.39
N PHE A 592 -30.08 12.52 -4.08
CA PHE A 592 -31.12 12.53 -5.10
C PHE A 592 -30.76 11.69 -6.33
N SER A 593 -29.49 11.64 -6.73
CA SER A 593 -29.07 10.83 -7.88
C SER A 593 -29.31 9.34 -7.63
N ARG A 594 -28.97 8.86 -6.43
CA ARG A 594 -29.14 7.46 -6.02
C ARG A 594 -30.60 7.09 -5.83
N THR A 595 -31.39 8.00 -5.27
CA THR A 595 -32.78 7.73 -4.88
C THR A 595 -33.79 8.27 -5.90
N SER A 596 -33.33 8.73 -7.07
CA SER A 596 -34.19 9.45 -8.03
C SER A 596 -35.37 8.61 -8.53
N GLU A 597 -35.16 7.32 -8.75
CA GLU A 597 -36.19 6.39 -9.21
C GLU A 597 -37.19 6.07 -8.09
N GLU A 598 -36.69 5.87 -6.87
CA GLU A 598 -37.52 5.63 -5.68
C GLU A 598 -38.42 6.84 -5.39
N TRP A 599 -37.88 8.07 -5.44
CA TRP A 599 -38.66 9.30 -5.27
C TRP A 599 -39.64 9.56 -6.42
N GLN A 600 -39.30 9.16 -7.64
CA GLN A 600 -40.24 9.22 -8.78
C GLN A 600 -41.39 8.25 -8.60
N ASN A 601 -41.13 7.03 -8.10
CA ASN A 601 -42.16 6.02 -7.81
C ASN A 601 -43.08 6.48 -6.66
N ILE A 602 -42.51 6.99 -5.56
CA ILE A 602 -43.27 7.58 -4.45
C ILE A 602 -44.15 8.72 -4.95
N MET A 603 -43.65 9.55 -5.86
CA MET A 603 -44.46 10.63 -6.45
C MET A 603 -45.57 10.14 -7.38
N MET A 604 -45.34 9.08 -8.14
CA MET A 604 -46.39 8.47 -8.96
C MET A 604 -47.49 7.86 -8.07
N GLU A 605 -47.14 7.26 -6.93
CA GLU A 605 -48.11 6.77 -5.95
C GLU A 605 -48.90 7.91 -5.30
N ILE A 606 -48.24 8.99 -4.86
CA ILE A 606 -48.92 10.17 -4.28
C ILE A 606 -49.88 10.82 -5.28
N VAL A 607 -49.51 10.90 -6.56
CA VAL A 607 -50.39 11.44 -7.62
C VAL A 607 -51.57 10.51 -7.89
N LYS A 608 -51.35 9.20 -7.84
CA LYS A 608 -52.39 8.18 -8.02
C LYS A 608 -53.39 8.17 -6.85
N GLU A 609 -52.94 8.36 -5.62
CA GLU A 609 -53.78 8.41 -4.42
C GLU A 609 -54.60 9.71 -4.31
N ARG A 610 -54.09 10.82 -4.85
CA ARG A 610 -54.77 12.13 -4.78
C ARG A 610 -55.82 12.37 -5.87
N GLU A 611 -56.08 11.39 -6.75
CA GLU A 611 -57.01 11.49 -7.89
C GLU A 611 -56.81 12.78 -8.74
N GLU A 612 -55.60 13.33 -8.76
CA GLU A 612 -55.27 14.49 -9.59
C GLU A 612 -55.04 14.02 -11.04
N SER A 613 -56.13 13.88 -11.81
CA SER A 613 -56.12 13.51 -13.23
C SER A 613 -55.65 14.66 -14.14
N GLY A 614 -54.47 15.21 -13.87
CA GLY A 614 -53.77 16.11 -14.79
C GLY A 614 -52.51 15.43 -15.30
N ASP A 615 -52.29 15.40 -16.62
CA ASP A 615 -51.04 14.95 -17.25
C ASP A 615 -49.89 15.86 -16.81
N LYS A 616 -49.35 15.63 -15.61
CA LYS A 616 -48.12 16.28 -15.13
C LYS A 616 -47.00 15.79 -16.02
N THR A 617 -46.28 16.72 -16.63
CA THR A 617 -45.16 16.36 -17.50
C THR A 617 -44.07 15.66 -16.70
N VAL A 618 -43.29 14.76 -17.33
CA VAL A 618 -42.16 14.05 -16.69
C VAL A 618 -41.20 15.02 -15.98
N LYS A 619 -41.08 16.24 -16.50
CA LYS A 619 -40.25 17.31 -15.91
C LYS A 619 -40.81 17.84 -14.59
N GLU A 620 -42.12 17.92 -14.44
CA GLU A 620 -42.78 18.39 -13.21
C GLU A 620 -42.74 17.31 -12.12
N LEU A 621 -42.91 16.04 -12.49
CA LEU A 621 -42.76 14.91 -11.57
C LEU A 621 -41.35 14.81 -11.01
N ARG A 622 -40.32 14.95 -11.86
CA ARG A 622 -38.92 14.99 -11.41
C ARG A 622 -38.60 16.17 -10.50
N LYS A 623 -39.17 17.36 -10.79
CA LYS A 623 -38.99 18.54 -9.94
C LYS A 623 -39.62 18.36 -8.57
N ALA A 624 -40.82 17.77 -8.52
CA ALA A 624 -41.53 17.54 -7.27
C ALA A 624 -40.90 16.40 -6.45
N ALA A 625 -40.39 15.35 -7.11
CA ALA A 625 -39.57 14.30 -6.48
C ALA A 625 -38.28 14.86 -5.87
N PHE A 626 -37.62 15.81 -6.55
CA PHE A 626 -36.45 16.50 -6.01
C PHE A 626 -36.76 17.30 -4.74
N SER A 627 -37.88 18.02 -4.71
CA SER A 627 -38.28 18.79 -3.52
C SER A 627 -38.55 17.91 -2.29
N LEU A 628 -39.15 16.73 -2.47
CA LEU A 628 -39.36 15.78 -1.37
C LEU A 628 -38.04 15.14 -0.88
N ALA A 629 -37.14 14.81 -1.82
CA ALA A 629 -35.82 14.34 -1.46
C ALA A 629 -35.03 15.41 -0.70
N GLU A 630 -35.11 16.67 -1.13
CA GLU A 630 -34.47 17.80 -0.46
C GLU A 630 -34.99 17.99 0.97
N GLU A 631 -36.31 17.95 1.16
CA GLU A 631 -36.93 18.03 2.50
C GLU A 631 -36.46 16.89 3.41
N LYS A 632 -36.50 15.64 2.91
CA LYS A 632 -36.04 14.47 3.68
C LYS A 632 -34.54 14.53 4.00
N TRP A 633 -33.74 15.08 3.09
CA TRP A 633 -32.31 15.26 3.30
C TRP A 633 -32.01 16.25 4.42
N TRP A 634 -32.75 17.36 4.48
CA TRP A 634 -32.63 18.34 5.57
C TRP A 634 -33.17 17.82 6.90
N ASP A 635 -34.30 17.10 6.89
CA ASP A 635 -34.90 16.50 8.10
C ASP A 635 -33.95 15.48 8.76
N SER A 636 -33.19 14.73 7.95
CA SER A 636 -32.23 13.74 8.46
C SER A 636 -30.82 14.30 8.68
N ARG A 637 -30.55 15.57 8.37
CA ARG A 637 -29.17 16.10 8.39
C ARG A 637 -28.56 16.16 9.79
N GLU A 638 -29.35 16.47 10.81
CA GLU A 638 -28.85 16.55 12.19
C GLU A 638 -28.40 15.18 12.71
N GLU A 639 -29.18 14.13 12.43
CA GLU A 639 -28.84 12.75 12.81
C GLU A 639 -27.66 12.21 11.99
N ILE A 640 -27.61 12.53 10.69
CA ILE A 640 -26.52 12.14 9.80
C ILE A 640 -25.21 12.85 10.19
N MET A 641 -25.24 14.14 10.54
CA MET A 641 -24.04 14.83 11.03
C MET A 641 -23.53 14.25 12.35
N ALA A 642 -24.41 13.84 13.26
CA ALA A 642 -24.00 13.18 14.49
C ALA A 642 -23.30 11.83 14.20
N LEU A 643 -23.75 11.10 13.17
CA LEU A 643 -23.09 9.88 12.69
C LEU A 643 -21.78 10.17 11.94
N GLU A 644 -21.71 11.26 11.17
CA GLU A 644 -20.48 11.74 10.51
C GLU A 644 -19.44 12.11 11.57
N ASP A 645 -19.82 12.85 12.62
CA ASP A 645 -18.94 13.23 13.74
C ASP A 645 -18.47 12.01 14.55
N GLU A 646 -19.35 11.02 14.79
CA GLU A 646 -18.99 9.77 15.47
C GLU A 646 -18.02 8.93 14.63
N GLN A 647 -18.22 8.87 13.31
CA GLN A 647 -17.32 8.19 12.37
C GLN A 647 -15.98 8.93 12.25
N GLU A 648 -15.98 10.26 12.14
CA GLU A 648 -14.76 11.06 12.08
C GLU A 648 -13.95 10.98 13.39
N ALA A 649 -14.62 10.95 14.55
CA ALA A 649 -13.99 10.72 15.85
C ALA A 649 -13.42 9.31 16.01
N ALA A 650 -14.04 8.32 15.37
CA ALA A 650 -13.50 6.96 15.24
C ALA A 650 -12.39 6.84 14.17
N GLY A 651 -12.12 7.92 13.43
CA GLY A 651 -11.17 7.93 12.31
C GLY A 651 -11.70 7.28 11.03
N ILE A 652 -12.99 6.95 10.96
CA ILE A 652 -13.67 6.36 9.80
C ILE A 652 -14.01 7.49 8.82
N GLY A 653 -13.43 7.43 7.62
CA GLY A 653 -13.77 8.29 6.48
C GLY A 653 -14.81 7.65 5.56
N GLU A 654 -15.00 8.21 4.36
CA GLU A 654 -15.97 7.74 3.35
C GLU A 654 -15.79 6.25 3.00
N VAL A 655 -16.76 5.41 3.36
CA VAL A 655 -16.82 3.97 3.02
C VAL A 655 -17.65 3.79 1.74
N VAL A 656 -17.09 3.17 0.69
CA VAL A 656 -17.74 3.05 -0.64
C VAL A 656 -18.00 1.58 -1.01
N SER A 657 -19.27 1.13 -0.95
CA SER A 657 -19.67 -0.26 -1.27
C SER A 657 -19.94 -0.49 -2.78
N MET A 658 -19.86 -1.76 -3.22
CA MET A 658 -19.81 -2.21 -4.63
C MET A 658 -21.15 -2.66 -5.26
N SER A 659 -22.30 -2.36 -4.67
CA SER A 659 -23.60 -2.97 -5.08
C SER A 659 -24.13 -2.63 -6.48
N ASP A 660 -23.43 -1.86 -7.32
CA ASP A 660 -23.99 -1.27 -8.54
C ASP A 660 -23.34 -1.77 -9.86
N ARG A 661 -22.59 -2.89 -9.83
CA ARG A 661 -21.63 -3.24 -10.91
C ARG A 661 -22.04 -4.34 -11.91
N THR A 662 -23.29 -4.78 -11.97
CA THR A 662 -23.66 -5.96 -12.79
C THR A 662 -23.87 -5.73 -14.29
N GLU A 663 -23.74 -4.53 -14.87
CA GLU A 663 -24.14 -4.33 -16.28
C GLU A 663 -23.12 -3.73 -17.27
N ASN A 664 -21.83 -3.57 -16.95
CA ASN A 664 -20.85 -3.24 -17.99
C ASN A 664 -19.42 -3.69 -17.66
N MET A 665 -19.06 -4.88 -18.12
CA MET A 665 -17.68 -5.34 -18.14
C MET A 665 -16.90 -4.73 -19.32
N GLY A 666 -15.70 -4.26 -18.98
CA GLY A 666 -14.60 -3.97 -19.88
C GLY A 666 -13.35 -3.75 -19.03
N GLY A 667 -12.55 -4.82 -18.86
CA GLY A 667 -11.17 -4.81 -18.34
C GLY A 667 -10.93 -4.07 -17.01
N ALA A 668 -11.10 -4.76 -15.89
CA ALA A 668 -10.58 -4.29 -14.61
C ALA A 668 -9.05 -4.49 -14.59
N GLY A 669 -8.29 -3.48 -15.03
CA GLY A 669 -6.84 -3.46 -14.82
C GLY A 669 -6.53 -3.33 -13.33
N ARG A 670 -5.97 -4.40 -12.73
CA ARG A 670 -5.29 -4.38 -11.43
C ARG A 670 -4.20 -3.28 -11.46
N ARG A 671 -4.01 -2.59 -10.33
CA ARG A 671 -3.33 -1.28 -10.27
C ARG A 671 -1.80 -1.43 -10.29
N ARG A 672 -1.13 -0.66 -11.16
CA ARG A 672 0.33 -0.49 -11.27
C ARG A 672 0.85 0.70 -10.48
#